data_AF-A0A8H8MZ84-F1
#
_entry.id   AF-A0A8H8MZ84-F1
#
_cell.length_a   1.000
_cell.length_b   1.000
_cell.length_c   1.000
_cell.angle_alpha   90.00
_cell.angle_beta   90.00
_cell.angle_gamma   90.00
#
_symmetry.space_group_name_H-M   'P 1'
#
loop_
_entity.id
_entity.type
_entity.pdbx_description
1 polymer ?
#
loop_
_entity_poly.entity_id
_entity_poly.type
_entity_poly.pdbx_seq_one_letter_code
_entity_poly.pdbx_strand_id
1 'polypeptide(L)'
;MAHIGIKSKDYSSFSNGHNALRQSIESNLTATESQLRAAEATIRNPAAISKSSKVTKQVINSLLGPAKSASELLSSVAEAVPQAEPVAEVFKALLKLELDRQDNDKQIATLYHSMTSMLVVLAKLDDVFLSECELTELLDEKLDEIVKLLNEFGNFCDVYYKHRPVVRFLRISKYSELLDDFAQRFTSMKHELEVLISHRTTLAVLQTSDVVNSIASDVSELTRFMNAQTAREREAQSYIKSKGGVENILKNDKFLDEVAAKLGDNVTKSIQTSRSLQYSLHADLELQLKENQAIFVMKLQCVKDQIEESVNRSTTTILMKLDSGPHEIINDPDIKAIWKGAYGGTIGKWRNTVKSRHFVSAVHHYFEQDFARYTAENEGTNHPDTWTLNYLSRVIFYPAIADAIDEDSSGYVSLHELNHFFDARPPNWTTPQWLAYWAAGWYKDNLRYRDKIMARLGVFNNSIEGLHSENKEALKEYVESIEGGIKLIAESLYGDVLDYFEDNSDEVVELDALRDKYTEYVTGQVEQQLAKAKHQLDDKRTLSIVIGAGNRLESKILCVMHRLLKWHHKMFDIGKDKPLQDGITIGMVGSFHVIFDAFTARTRSLMESWRQQRMDVGLQAEWYANGLFEDWYKQEKDQPDDNDYDEEYLTDDEEVYNDDNELVEYATRPPTAVEADGDSVVEEPLVGDNQLVQEVQGEDNDDGCEEGAENEYQPENNENSVDDQDAGKNAAEDREREVDERLERLETGMKELKELMLRILERLE
;
A
#
# COMPACT_ATOMS: atom_id res chain seq x y z
N MET A 1 30.79 -41.50 51.77
CA MET A 1 29.89 -40.53 52.45
C MET A 1 29.86 -39.25 51.62
N ALA A 2 28.66 -38.68 51.45
CA ALA A 2 28.31 -37.37 50.87
C ALA A 2 28.11 -37.24 49.33
N HIS A 3 26.82 -37.28 48.96
CA HIS A 3 26.06 -36.49 47.98
C HIS A 3 26.75 -35.68 46.87
N ILE A 4 26.37 -35.96 45.62
CA ILE A 4 26.09 -34.93 44.59
C ILE A 4 24.76 -35.31 43.92
N GLY A 5 23.71 -34.56 44.22
CA GLY A 5 22.38 -34.71 43.61
C GLY A 5 22.35 -34.06 42.24
N ILE A 6 21.91 -34.80 41.23
CA ILE A 6 21.53 -34.26 39.93
C ILE A 6 20.16 -33.59 40.13
N LYS A 7 20.12 -32.26 40.07
CA LYS A 7 18.87 -31.48 40.05
C LYS A 7 18.03 -31.91 38.85
N SER A 8 16.75 -32.18 39.11
CA SER A 8 15.70 -32.29 38.10
C SER A 8 15.77 -31.08 37.17
N LYS A 9 15.85 -31.30 35.85
CA LYS A 9 15.51 -30.27 34.89
C LYS A 9 14.08 -29.84 35.19
N ASP A 10 13.92 -28.55 35.45
CA ASP A 10 12.64 -27.88 35.70
C ASP A 10 11.67 -28.17 34.55
N TYR A 11 10.68 -29.03 34.80
CA TYR A 11 9.49 -29.17 33.95
C TYR A 11 8.54 -27.95 34.07
N SER A 12 8.88 -26.99 34.94
CA SER A 12 8.12 -25.77 35.18
C SER A 12 8.18 -24.79 34.00
N SER A 13 9.29 -24.71 33.25
CA SER A 13 9.40 -23.77 32.11
C SER A 13 8.50 -24.17 30.93
N PHE A 14 8.31 -25.46 30.70
CA PHE A 14 7.42 -25.99 29.65
C PHE A 14 5.95 -25.83 30.03
N SER A 15 5.61 -26.10 31.30
CA SER A 15 4.25 -25.86 31.83
C SER A 15 3.88 -24.37 31.88
N ASN A 16 4.85 -23.49 32.15
CA ASN A 16 4.62 -22.04 32.19
C ASN A 16 4.34 -21.46 30.80
N GLY A 17 5.01 -21.94 29.76
CA GLY A 17 4.75 -21.52 28.38
C GLY A 17 3.34 -21.90 27.91
N HIS A 18 2.88 -23.11 28.24
CA HIS A 18 1.55 -23.57 27.85
C HIS A 18 0.42 -22.83 28.59
N ASN A 19 0.62 -22.53 29.88
CA ASN A 19 -0.30 -21.72 30.67
C ASN A 19 -0.36 -20.26 30.19
N ALA A 20 0.78 -19.67 29.81
CA ALA A 20 0.83 -18.32 29.25
C ALA A 20 0.12 -18.22 27.89
N LEU A 21 0.30 -19.23 27.03
CA LEU A 21 -0.39 -19.30 25.73
C LEU A 21 -1.91 -19.44 25.91
N ARG A 22 -2.36 -20.31 26.81
CA ARG A 22 -3.79 -20.44 27.14
C ARG A 22 -4.39 -19.15 27.69
N GLN A 23 -3.68 -18.47 28.59
CA GLN A 23 -4.12 -17.18 29.14
C GLN A 23 -4.19 -16.09 28.05
N SER A 24 -3.25 -16.11 27.09
CA SER A 24 -3.28 -15.21 25.92
C SER A 24 -4.47 -15.49 25.01
N ILE A 25 -4.77 -16.77 24.72
CA ILE A 25 -5.94 -17.16 23.93
C ILE A 25 -7.24 -16.71 24.62
N GLU A 26 -7.38 -16.93 25.92
CA GLU A 26 -8.58 -16.55 26.68
C GLU A 26 -8.78 -15.02 26.74
N SER A 27 -7.69 -14.27 26.93
CA SER A 27 -7.71 -12.80 26.89
C SER A 27 -8.12 -12.27 25.51
N ASN A 28 -7.48 -12.78 24.44
CA ASN A 28 -7.77 -12.38 23.07
C ASN A 28 -9.17 -12.79 22.62
N LEU A 29 -9.65 -13.94 23.08
CA LEU A 29 -11.02 -14.43 22.85
C LEU A 29 -12.04 -13.48 23.48
N THR A 30 -11.87 -13.12 24.75
CA THR A 30 -12.77 -12.22 25.47
C THR A 30 -12.85 -10.85 24.79
N ALA A 31 -11.70 -10.32 24.36
CA ALA A 31 -11.63 -9.04 23.62
C ALA A 31 -12.37 -9.12 22.28
N THR A 32 -12.12 -10.20 21.51
CA THR A 32 -12.75 -10.41 20.19
C THR A 32 -14.26 -10.61 20.30
N GLU A 33 -14.74 -11.40 21.28
CA GLU A 33 -16.17 -11.61 21.52
C GLU A 33 -16.89 -10.32 21.94
N SER A 34 -16.24 -9.46 22.74
CA SER A 34 -16.78 -8.15 23.10
C SER A 34 -16.98 -7.25 21.86
N GLN A 35 -16.00 -7.21 20.96
CA GLN A 35 -16.11 -6.47 19.71
C GLN A 35 -17.16 -7.06 18.76
N LEU A 36 -17.27 -8.39 18.68
CA LEU A 36 -18.32 -9.06 17.89
C LEU A 36 -19.71 -8.62 18.37
N ARG A 37 -19.97 -8.60 19.68
CA ARG A 37 -21.25 -8.13 20.23
C ARG A 37 -21.55 -6.66 19.90
N ALA A 38 -20.53 -5.80 19.90
CA ALA A 38 -20.69 -4.40 19.50
C ALA A 38 -21.02 -4.26 18.00
N ALA A 39 -20.38 -5.07 17.16
CA ALA A 39 -20.69 -5.14 15.72
C ALA A 39 -22.11 -5.69 15.47
N GLU A 40 -22.54 -6.74 16.17
CA GLU A 40 -23.91 -7.28 16.11
C GLU A 40 -24.96 -6.22 16.47
N ALA A 41 -24.72 -5.42 17.52
CA ALA A 41 -25.61 -4.31 17.86
C ALA A 41 -25.74 -3.28 16.74
N THR A 42 -24.67 -3.07 15.96
CA THR A 42 -24.68 -2.20 14.78
C THR A 42 -25.49 -2.82 13.64
N ILE A 43 -25.31 -4.12 13.38
CA ILE A 43 -26.05 -4.89 12.35
C ILE A 43 -27.55 -4.86 12.62
N ARG A 44 -27.96 -4.97 13.89
CA ARG A 44 -29.38 -4.90 14.31
C ARG A 44 -30.01 -3.52 14.10
N ASN A 45 -29.23 -2.49 13.81
CA ASN A 45 -29.72 -1.14 13.53
C ASN A 45 -29.40 -0.67 12.09
N PRO A 46 -30.14 -1.14 11.06
CA PRO A 46 -29.94 -0.74 9.67
C PRO A 46 -30.08 0.76 9.39
N ALA A 47 -30.77 1.51 10.28
CA ALA A 47 -30.91 2.96 10.16
C ALA A 47 -29.58 3.70 10.38
N ALA A 48 -28.54 3.04 10.90
CA ALA A 48 -27.19 3.62 10.97
C ALA A 48 -26.60 3.94 9.59
N ILE A 49 -26.95 3.16 8.54
CA ILE A 49 -26.44 3.30 7.17
C ILE A 49 -27.12 4.45 6.41
N SER A 50 -28.31 4.91 6.84
CA SER A 50 -29.05 5.96 6.13
C SER A 50 -28.44 7.36 6.26
N LYS A 51 -27.36 7.50 7.03
CA LYS A 51 -26.68 8.76 7.34
C LYS A 51 -25.61 9.07 6.28
N SER A 52 -24.83 10.14 6.49
CA SER A 52 -23.77 10.60 5.58
C SER A 52 -22.73 9.52 5.28
N SER A 53 -21.94 9.72 4.21
CA SER A 53 -20.88 8.78 3.79
C SER A 53 -19.83 8.54 4.88
N LYS A 54 -19.51 9.55 5.71
CA LYS A 54 -18.59 9.45 6.85
C LYS A 54 -19.07 8.41 7.88
N VAL A 55 -20.38 8.43 8.19
CA VAL A 55 -20.98 7.46 9.13
C VAL A 55 -20.92 6.04 8.56
N THR A 56 -21.14 5.89 7.25
CA THR A 56 -21.03 4.58 6.59
C THR A 56 -19.61 4.01 6.70
N LYS A 57 -18.56 4.84 6.52
CA LYS A 57 -17.17 4.43 6.73
C LYS A 57 -16.88 4.03 8.18
N GLN A 58 -17.41 4.76 9.16
CA GLN A 58 -17.27 4.40 10.59
C GLN A 58 -17.92 3.06 10.91
N VAL A 59 -19.13 2.81 10.38
CA VAL A 59 -19.83 1.53 10.52
C VAL A 59 -19.04 0.39 9.88
N ILE A 60 -18.47 0.59 8.69
CA ILE A 60 -17.62 -0.43 8.06
C ILE A 60 -16.39 -0.75 8.91
N ASN A 61 -15.72 0.28 9.45
CA ASN A 61 -14.58 0.09 10.33
C ASN A 61 -14.93 -0.65 11.62
N SER A 62 -16.12 -0.41 12.19
CA SER A 62 -16.57 -1.14 13.39
C SER A 62 -16.89 -2.62 13.07
N LEU A 63 -17.39 -2.92 11.87
CA LEU A 63 -17.63 -4.30 11.41
C LEU A 63 -16.33 -5.08 11.15
N LEU A 64 -15.28 -4.39 10.67
CA LEU A 64 -13.95 -4.98 10.45
C LEU A 64 -13.09 -5.04 11.73
N GLY A 65 -13.44 -4.29 12.78
CA GLY A 65 -12.75 -4.30 14.08
C GLY A 65 -12.56 -5.71 14.65
N PRO A 66 -13.63 -6.50 14.82
CA PRO A 66 -13.54 -7.89 15.29
C PRO A 66 -12.58 -8.75 14.49
N ALA A 67 -12.55 -8.59 13.15
CA ALA A 67 -11.68 -9.38 12.28
C ALA A 67 -10.19 -9.12 12.56
N LYS A 68 -9.83 -7.87 12.91
CA LYS A 68 -8.45 -7.51 13.31
C LYS A 68 -8.03 -8.24 14.58
N SER A 69 -8.85 -8.18 15.63
CA SER A 69 -8.57 -8.88 16.89
C SER A 69 -8.58 -10.41 16.71
N ALA A 70 -9.47 -10.94 15.87
CA ALA A 70 -9.50 -12.36 15.55
C ALA A 70 -8.23 -12.84 14.82
N SER A 71 -7.57 -11.98 14.02
CA SER A 71 -6.31 -12.35 13.37
C SER A 71 -5.19 -12.64 14.37
N GLU A 72 -5.14 -11.89 15.48
CA GLU A 72 -4.16 -12.13 16.56
C GLU A 72 -4.54 -13.38 17.36
N LEU A 73 -5.83 -13.53 17.68
CA LEU A 73 -6.36 -14.73 18.34
C LEU A 73 -6.03 -16.01 17.57
N LEU A 74 -6.31 -16.04 16.27
CA LEU A 74 -6.06 -17.20 15.41
C LEU A 74 -4.56 -17.52 15.29
N SER A 75 -3.69 -16.51 15.39
CA SER A 75 -2.25 -16.74 15.44
C SER A 75 -1.87 -17.50 16.72
N SER A 76 -2.41 -17.11 17.88
CA SER A 76 -2.21 -17.85 19.13
C SER A 76 -2.85 -19.25 19.11
N VAL A 77 -4.00 -19.41 18.44
CA VAL A 77 -4.64 -20.73 18.25
C VAL A 77 -3.79 -21.62 17.37
N ALA A 78 -3.22 -21.11 16.28
CA ALA A 78 -2.33 -21.87 15.40
C ALA A 78 -1.05 -22.34 16.12
N GLU A 79 -0.51 -21.55 17.06
CA GLU A 79 0.61 -21.96 17.91
C GLU A 79 0.24 -23.12 18.85
N ALA A 80 -1.00 -23.16 19.35
CA ALA A 80 -1.49 -24.23 20.22
C ALA A 80 -1.95 -25.47 19.43
N VAL A 81 -2.54 -25.26 18.26
CA VAL A 81 -3.18 -26.26 17.39
C VAL A 81 -2.66 -26.04 15.96
N PRO A 82 -1.52 -26.65 15.58
CA PRO A 82 -0.90 -26.42 14.27
C PRO A 82 -1.80 -26.70 13.07
N GLN A 83 -2.80 -27.58 13.21
CA GLN A 83 -3.77 -27.86 12.16
C GLN A 83 -4.59 -26.61 11.74
N ALA A 84 -4.76 -25.63 12.64
CA ALA A 84 -5.47 -24.39 12.36
C ALA A 84 -4.62 -23.33 11.63
N GLU A 85 -3.31 -23.56 11.47
CA GLU A 85 -2.37 -22.64 10.81
C GLU A 85 -2.81 -22.23 9.39
N PRO A 86 -3.22 -23.16 8.49
CA PRO A 86 -3.67 -22.79 7.14
C PRO A 86 -4.87 -21.84 7.14
N VAL A 87 -5.81 -22.02 8.09
CA VAL A 87 -6.97 -21.13 8.26
C VAL A 87 -6.52 -19.75 8.73
N ALA A 88 -5.65 -19.69 9.74
CA ALA A 88 -5.12 -18.44 10.28
C ALA A 88 -4.37 -17.63 9.21
N GLU A 89 -3.52 -18.28 8.42
CA GLU A 89 -2.78 -17.64 7.33
C GLU A 89 -3.70 -17.07 6.24
N VAL A 90 -4.65 -17.87 5.76
CA VAL A 90 -5.57 -17.44 4.69
C VAL A 90 -6.44 -16.29 5.18
N PHE A 91 -6.99 -16.39 6.40
CA PHE A 91 -7.78 -15.32 6.98
C PHE A 91 -6.98 -14.02 7.14
N LYS A 92 -5.75 -14.10 7.66
CA LYS A 92 -4.87 -12.94 7.82
C LYS A 92 -4.53 -12.27 6.47
N ALA A 93 -4.27 -13.07 5.44
CA ALA A 93 -4.01 -12.56 4.10
C ALA A 93 -5.26 -11.91 3.47
N LEU A 94 -6.44 -12.51 3.62
CA LEU A 94 -7.72 -11.94 3.19
C LEU A 94 -8.05 -10.64 3.93
N LEU A 95 -7.80 -10.57 5.23
CA LEU A 95 -8.02 -9.36 6.01
C LEU A 95 -7.09 -8.24 5.54
N LYS A 96 -5.81 -8.53 5.30
CA LYS A 96 -4.87 -7.55 4.75
C LYS A 96 -5.33 -7.04 3.38
N LEU A 97 -5.77 -7.93 2.48
CA LEU A 97 -6.35 -7.55 1.19
C LEU A 97 -7.50 -6.55 1.35
N GLU A 98 -8.39 -6.78 2.32
CA GLU A 98 -9.55 -5.93 2.59
C GLU A 98 -9.17 -4.59 3.24
N LEU A 99 -8.27 -4.59 4.24
CA LEU A 99 -7.83 -3.37 4.92
C LEU A 99 -7.06 -2.41 4.01
N ASP A 100 -6.39 -2.95 3.01
CA ASP A 100 -5.66 -2.17 1.99
C ASP A 100 -6.61 -1.54 0.93
N ARG A 101 -7.92 -1.85 0.94
CA ARG A 101 -8.89 -1.22 0.02
C ARG A 101 -9.26 0.17 0.53
N GLN A 102 -9.41 1.12 -0.40
CA GLN A 102 -9.84 2.49 -0.07
C GLN A 102 -11.37 2.63 0.05
N ASP A 103 -12.12 1.81 -0.69
CA ASP A 103 -13.58 1.84 -0.78
C ASP A 103 -14.19 0.51 -0.31
N ASN A 104 -13.96 0.16 0.96
CA ASN A 104 -14.61 -1.01 1.57
C ASN A 104 -16.14 -0.93 1.46
N ASP A 105 -16.78 -2.08 1.34
CA ASP A 105 -18.23 -2.19 1.10
C ASP A 105 -18.90 -2.74 2.34
N LYS A 106 -20.07 -2.18 2.70
CA LYS A 106 -20.83 -2.61 3.88
C LYS A 106 -21.20 -4.09 3.82
N GLN A 107 -21.54 -4.62 2.64
CA GLN A 107 -21.99 -6.00 2.48
C GLN A 107 -20.83 -6.97 2.72
N ILE A 108 -19.66 -6.65 2.18
CA ILE A 108 -18.43 -7.40 2.38
C ILE A 108 -18.01 -7.33 3.86
N ALA A 109 -18.03 -6.16 4.48
CA ALA A 109 -17.70 -6.00 5.90
C ALA A 109 -18.64 -6.80 6.83
N THR A 110 -19.94 -6.88 6.51
CA THR A 110 -20.90 -7.75 7.21
C THR A 110 -20.56 -9.23 7.06
N LEU A 111 -20.08 -9.66 5.89
CA LEU A 111 -19.62 -11.04 5.69
C LEU A 111 -18.31 -11.32 6.43
N TYR A 112 -17.38 -10.36 6.51
CA TYR A 112 -16.19 -10.47 7.39
C TYR A 112 -16.58 -10.63 8.86
N HIS A 113 -17.63 -9.95 9.32
CA HIS A 113 -18.17 -10.14 10.66
C HIS A 113 -18.70 -11.57 10.86
N SER A 114 -19.54 -12.08 9.94
CA SER A 114 -20.06 -13.45 10.00
C SER A 114 -18.93 -14.50 9.98
N MET A 115 -17.97 -14.33 9.07
CA MET A 115 -16.75 -15.13 8.98
C MET A 115 -15.93 -15.10 10.28
N THR A 116 -15.80 -13.94 10.92
CA THR A 116 -15.10 -13.81 12.21
C THR A 116 -15.84 -14.56 13.32
N SER A 117 -17.18 -14.45 13.38
CA SER A 117 -18.02 -15.18 14.33
C SER A 117 -17.85 -16.70 14.21
N MET A 118 -17.70 -17.21 12.97
CA MET A 118 -17.35 -18.61 12.70
C MET A 118 -15.95 -18.97 13.20
N LEU A 119 -14.93 -18.18 12.86
CA LEU A 119 -13.53 -18.52 13.15
C LEU A 119 -13.17 -18.47 14.63
N VAL A 120 -13.84 -17.60 15.40
CA VAL A 120 -13.64 -17.52 16.86
C VAL A 120 -14.00 -18.83 17.58
N VAL A 121 -14.85 -19.67 16.97
CA VAL A 121 -15.18 -21.01 17.51
C VAL A 121 -13.93 -21.90 17.62
N LEU A 122 -12.93 -21.72 16.75
CA LEU A 122 -11.67 -22.48 16.79
C LEU A 122 -10.85 -22.21 18.06
N ALA A 123 -11.03 -21.07 18.71
CA ALA A 123 -10.37 -20.78 19.99
C ALA A 123 -10.88 -21.64 21.16
N LYS A 124 -11.97 -22.39 20.94
CA LYS A 124 -12.58 -23.30 21.92
C LYS A 124 -12.12 -24.75 21.75
N LEU A 125 -11.17 -25.00 20.83
CA LEU A 125 -10.56 -26.32 20.65
C LEU A 125 -9.77 -26.73 21.91
N ASP A 126 -9.91 -28.00 22.31
CA ASP A 126 -9.25 -28.61 23.46
C ASP A 126 -8.26 -29.69 23.01
N ASP A 127 -7.32 -30.10 23.88
CA ASP A 127 -6.23 -31.03 23.57
C ASP A 127 -6.72 -32.42 23.09
N VAL A 128 -7.99 -32.74 23.35
CA VAL A 128 -8.63 -34.00 22.93
C VAL A 128 -8.66 -34.13 21.41
N PHE A 129 -8.83 -33.03 20.69
CA PHE A 129 -8.82 -33.01 19.21
C PHE A 129 -7.44 -33.33 18.62
N LEU A 130 -6.39 -33.23 19.43
CA LEU A 130 -5.01 -33.59 19.07
C LEU A 130 -4.62 -35.02 19.51
N SER A 131 -5.45 -35.66 20.33
CA SER A 131 -5.12 -36.94 20.99
C SER A 131 -5.86 -38.13 20.39
N GLU A 132 -7.04 -37.93 19.80
CA GLU A 132 -7.89 -38.98 19.23
C GLU A 132 -7.89 -38.93 17.69
N CYS A 133 -7.29 -39.95 17.05
CA CYS A 133 -7.07 -40.00 15.59
C CYS A 133 -8.34 -39.71 14.76
N GLU A 134 -9.50 -40.25 15.16
CA GLU A 134 -10.77 -40.06 14.43
C GLU A 134 -11.29 -38.60 14.51
N LEU A 135 -11.11 -37.94 15.66
CA LEU A 135 -11.50 -36.53 15.82
C LEU A 135 -10.51 -35.59 15.14
N THR A 136 -9.24 -35.97 15.11
CA THR A 136 -8.18 -35.26 14.39
C THR A 136 -8.44 -35.24 12.89
N GLU A 137 -8.78 -36.39 12.29
CA GLU A 137 -9.14 -36.49 10.87
C GLU A 137 -10.40 -35.66 10.53
N LEU A 138 -11.43 -35.73 11.38
CA LEU A 138 -12.66 -34.95 11.19
C LEU A 138 -12.41 -33.43 11.31
N LEU A 139 -11.52 -33.02 12.22
CA LEU A 139 -11.12 -31.63 12.35
C LEU A 139 -10.36 -31.16 11.11
N ASP A 140 -9.42 -31.96 10.59
CA ASP A 140 -8.67 -31.63 9.37
C ASP A 140 -9.61 -31.44 8.16
N GLU A 141 -10.56 -32.35 7.96
CA GLU A 141 -11.57 -32.22 6.90
C GLU A 141 -12.37 -30.91 7.03
N LYS A 142 -12.74 -30.52 8.26
CA LYS A 142 -13.48 -29.28 8.52
C LYS A 142 -12.63 -28.03 8.31
N LEU A 143 -11.36 -28.05 8.70
CA LEU A 143 -10.44 -26.94 8.48
C LEU A 143 -10.16 -26.75 6.98
N ASP A 144 -10.03 -27.83 6.20
CA ASP A 144 -9.91 -27.78 4.74
C ASP A 144 -11.16 -27.19 4.06
N GLU A 145 -12.36 -27.57 4.52
CA GLU A 145 -13.63 -26.96 4.08
C GLU A 145 -13.67 -25.45 4.34
N ILE A 146 -13.18 -25.01 5.52
CA ILE A 146 -13.08 -23.60 5.87
C ILE A 146 -12.09 -22.89 4.96
N VAL A 147 -10.88 -23.43 4.77
CA VAL A 147 -9.87 -22.84 3.86
C VAL A 147 -10.45 -22.67 2.45
N LYS A 148 -11.19 -23.67 1.95
CA LYS A 148 -11.85 -23.58 0.65
C LYS A 148 -12.90 -22.47 0.61
N LEU A 149 -13.77 -22.39 1.62
CA LEU A 149 -14.78 -21.34 1.75
C LEU A 149 -14.16 -19.93 1.80
N LEU A 150 -13.09 -19.76 2.56
CA LEU A 150 -12.34 -18.50 2.64
C LEU A 150 -11.76 -18.10 1.29
N ASN A 151 -11.17 -19.04 0.55
CA ASN A 151 -10.63 -18.77 -0.79
C ASN A 151 -11.72 -18.42 -1.81
N GLU A 152 -12.86 -19.11 -1.78
CA GLU A 152 -14.00 -18.80 -2.63
C GLU A 152 -14.56 -17.40 -2.34
N PHE A 153 -14.69 -17.04 -1.05
CA PHE A 153 -15.11 -15.71 -0.62
C PHE A 153 -14.10 -14.63 -1.03
N GLY A 154 -12.81 -14.88 -0.85
CA GLY A 154 -11.76 -13.95 -1.28
C GLY A 154 -11.76 -13.70 -2.79
N ASN A 155 -11.92 -14.74 -3.60
CA ASN A 155 -12.05 -14.62 -5.05
C ASN A 155 -13.30 -13.84 -5.46
N PHE A 156 -14.41 -14.08 -4.76
CA PHE A 156 -15.63 -13.30 -4.93
C PHE A 156 -15.41 -11.81 -4.63
N CYS A 157 -14.77 -11.48 -3.50
CA CYS A 157 -14.42 -10.10 -3.16
C CYS A 157 -13.55 -9.47 -4.26
N ASP A 158 -12.51 -10.17 -4.74
CA ASP A 158 -11.65 -9.65 -5.81
C ASP A 158 -12.45 -9.30 -7.09
N VAL A 159 -13.36 -10.17 -7.53
CA VAL A 159 -14.26 -9.88 -8.68
C VAL A 159 -15.26 -8.76 -8.36
N TYR A 160 -15.84 -8.76 -7.17
CA TYR A 160 -16.80 -7.76 -6.73
C TYR A 160 -16.19 -6.36 -6.85
N TYR A 161 -14.99 -6.15 -6.31
CA TYR A 161 -14.34 -4.85 -6.32
C TYR A 161 -13.73 -4.43 -7.65
N LYS A 162 -13.49 -5.37 -8.59
CA LYS A 162 -13.13 -5.01 -9.99
C LYS A 162 -14.25 -4.29 -10.71
N HIS A 163 -15.50 -4.59 -10.35
CA HIS A 163 -16.65 -3.91 -10.93
C HIS A 163 -16.87 -2.56 -10.25
N ARG A 164 -17.08 -1.53 -11.07
CA ARG A 164 -17.42 -0.19 -10.63
C ARG A 164 -18.70 -0.15 -9.79
N PRO A 165 -18.85 0.81 -8.87
CA PRO A 165 -20.06 0.98 -8.07
C PRO A 165 -21.36 0.92 -8.88
N VAL A 166 -21.41 1.59 -10.04
CA VAL A 166 -22.59 1.56 -10.92
C VAL A 166 -22.91 0.16 -11.45
N VAL A 167 -21.89 -0.64 -11.78
CA VAL A 167 -22.08 -2.03 -12.26
C VAL A 167 -22.62 -2.91 -11.14
N ARG A 168 -22.03 -2.81 -9.94
CA ARG A 168 -22.47 -3.57 -8.76
C ARG A 168 -23.93 -3.26 -8.43
N PHE A 169 -24.29 -1.98 -8.47
CA PHE A 169 -25.65 -1.53 -8.20
C PHE A 169 -26.67 -2.04 -9.24
N LEU A 170 -26.34 -1.98 -10.53
CA LEU A 170 -27.23 -2.46 -11.59
C LEU A 170 -27.35 -3.99 -11.62
N ARG A 171 -26.31 -4.70 -11.17
CA ARG A 171 -26.27 -6.17 -11.05
C ARG A 171 -26.60 -6.67 -9.64
N ILE A 172 -27.24 -5.84 -8.80
CA ILE A 172 -27.45 -6.15 -7.38
C ILE A 172 -28.20 -7.47 -7.15
N SER A 173 -29.11 -7.88 -8.05
CA SER A 173 -29.81 -9.16 -7.94
C SER A 173 -28.84 -10.35 -7.97
N LYS A 174 -27.91 -10.38 -8.93
CA LYS A 174 -26.91 -11.44 -9.06
C LYS A 174 -25.93 -11.45 -7.89
N TYR A 175 -25.54 -10.28 -7.40
CA TYR A 175 -24.66 -10.17 -6.25
C TYR A 175 -25.35 -10.54 -4.94
N SER A 176 -26.61 -10.18 -4.76
CA SER A 176 -27.40 -10.52 -3.57
C SER A 176 -27.49 -12.03 -3.39
N GLU A 177 -27.74 -12.79 -4.46
CA GLU A 177 -27.78 -14.26 -4.39
C GLU A 177 -26.47 -14.85 -3.85
N LEU A 178 -25.32 -14.35 -4.31
CA LEU A 178 -24.01 -14.81 -3.83
C LEU A 178 -23.70 -14.34 -2.40
N LEU A 179 -24.05 -13.10 -2.05
CA LEU A 179 -23.87 -12.56 -0.70
C LEU A 179 -24.69 -13.36 0.33
N ASP A 180 -25.93 -13.69 -0.02
CA ASP A 180 -26.82 -14.49 0.81
C ASP A 180 -26.31 -15.94 0.94
N ASP A 181 -25.77 -16.54 -0.14
CA ASP A 181 -25.11 -17.85 -0.09
C ASP A 181 -23.92 -17.85 0.88
N PHE A 182 -23.01 -16.86 0.80
CA PHE A 182 -21.89 -16.76 1.73
C PHE A 182 -22.35 -16.54 3.18
N ALA A 183 -23.35 -15.69 3.42
CA ALA A 183 -23.90 -15.49 4.76
C ALA A 183 -24.45 -16.80 5.35
N GLN A 184 -25.18 -17.57 4.54
CA GLN A 184 -25.70 -18.87 4.93
C GLN A 184 -24.58 -19.89 5.20
N ARG A 185 -23.57 -19.95 4.32
CA ARG A 185 -22.45 -20.89 4.45
C ARG A 185 -21.57 -20.61 5.67
N PHE A 186 -21.24 -19.36 5.96
CA PHE A 186 -20.49 -18.99 7.17
C PHE A 186 -21.28 -19.33 8.44
N THR A 187 -22.57 -18.99 8.47
CA THR A 187 -23.43 -19.28 9.63
C THR A 187 -23.60 -20.79 9.83
N SER A 188 -23.79 -21.55 8.76
CA SER A 188 -23.92 -23.02 8.83
C SER A 188 -22.62 -23.66 9.32
N MET A 189 -21.47 -23.27 8.75
CA MET A 189 -20.16 -23.78 9.16
C MET A 189 -19.83 -23.46 10.62
N LYS A 190 -20.22 -22.28 11.12
CA LYS A 190 -20.12 -21.95 12.55
C LYS A 190 -20.85 -22.96 13.43
N HIS A 191 -22.12 -23.25 13.11
CA HIS A 191 -22.92 -24.18 13.91
C HIS A 191 -22.40 -25.62 13.80
N GLU A 192 -21.90 -26.04 12.63
CA GLU A 192 -21.25 -27.33 12.45
C GLU A 192 -19.98 -27.47 13.32
N LEU A 193 -19.13 -26.44 13.36
CA LEU A 193 -17.97 -26.40 14.25
C LEU A 193 -18.37 -26.44 15.73
N GLU A 194 -19.40 -25.68 16.13
CA GLU A 194 -19.90 -25.70 17.50
C GLU A 194 -20.40 -27.09 17.91
N VAL A 195 -21.08 -27.80 17.00
CA VAL A 195 -21.53 -29.19 17.23
C VAL A 195 -20.35 -30.15 17.33
N LEU A 196 -19.34 -30.01 16.45
CA LEU A 196 -18.12 -30.82 16.48
C LEU A 196 -17.36 -30.63 17.79
N ILE A 197 -17.19 -29.38 18.24
CA ILE A 197 -16.54 -29.06 19.53
C ILE A 197 -17.39 -29.56 20.71
N SER A 198 -18.71 -29.51 20.58
CA SER A 198 -19.67 -29.95 21.61
C SER A 198 -19.88 -31.46 21.69
N HIS A 199 -19.17 -32.29 20.89
CA HIS A 199 -19.38 -33.74 20.77
C HIS A 199 -19.19 -34.53 22.10
N ARG A 200 -18.76 -33.87 23.18
CA ARG A 200 -18.78 -34.43 24.54
C ARG A 200 -20.13 -34.30 25.27
N THR A 201 -21.12 -33.62 24.69
CA THR A 201 -22.45 -33.44 25.31
C THR A 201 -23.43 -34.37 24.62
N THR A 202 -23.90 -35.40 25.32
CA THR A 202 -24.81 -36.49 24.90
C THR A 202 -26.20 -36.01 24.40
N LEU A 203 -26.34 -34.78 23.91
CA LEU A 203 -27.58 -34.04 23.66
C LEU A 203 -27.73 -33.46 22.24
N ALA A 204 -26.80 -33.72 21.31
CA ALA A 204 -26.84 -33.07 19.98
C ALA A 204 -27.99 -33.56 19.05
N VAL A 205 -28.58 -34.74 19.30
CA VAL A 205 -29.57 -35.34 18.39
C VAL A 205 -30.99 -34.75 18.55
N LEU A 206 -31.25 -33.94 19.59
CA LEU A 206 -32.58 -33.37 19.86
C LEU A 206 -32.74 -31.89 19.47
N GLN A 207 -31.70 -31.21 18.98
CA GLN A 207 -31.68 -29.75 18.80
C GLN A 207 -31.66 -29.25 17.34
N THR A 208 -31.76 -30.14 16.34
CA THR A 208 -31.62 -29.75 14.92
C THR A 208 -32.63 -28.70 14.47
N SER A 209 -33.86 -28.71 14.99
CA SER A 209 -34.86 -27.68 14.65
C SER A 209 -34.52 -26.30 15.23
N ASP A 210 -33.96 -26.25 16.44
CA ASP A 210 -33.62 -25.00 17.11
C ASP A 210 -32.38 -24.36 16.45
N VAL A 211 -31.40 -25.19 16.07
CA VAL A 211 -30.22 -24.79 15.29
C VAL A 211 -30.63 -24.22 13.93
N VAL A 212 -31.53 -24.90 13.20
CA VAL A 212 -32.03 -24.41 11.90
C VAL A 212 -32.76 -23.07 12.04
N ASN A 213 -33.58 -22.90 13.10
CA ASN A 213 -34.25 -21.64 13.36
C ASN A 213 -33.26 -20.51 13.73
N SER A 214 -32.20 -20.83 14.48
CA SER A 214 -31.12 -19.89 14.81
C SER A 214 -30.38 -19.43 13.56
N ILE A 215 -29.97 -20.38 12.69
CA ILE A 215 -29.33 -20.07 11.40
C ILE A 215 -30.23 -19.16 10.57
N ALA A 216 -31.52 -19.48 10.44
CA ALA A 216 -32.46 -18.67 9.68
C ALA A 216 -32.62 -17.25 10.25
N SER A 217 -32.61 -17.10 11.58
CA SER A 217 -32.67 -15.80 12.25
C SER A 217 -31.41 -14.97 11.98
N ASP A 218 -30.23 -15.56 12.18
CA ASP A 218 -28.94 -14.89 12.00
C ASP A 218 -28.75 -14.43 10.54
N VAL A 219 -29.04 -15.31 9.57
CA VAL A 219 -28.96 -14.97 8.15
C VAL A 219 -29.95 -13.86 7.80
N SER A 220 -31.16 -13.89 8.36
CA SER A 220 -32.16 -12.82 8.13
C SER A 220 -31.69 -11.46 8.66
N GLU A 221 -31.02 -11.41 9.81
CA GLU A 221 -30.44 -10.18 10.35
C GLU A 221 -29.32 -9.64 9.44
N LEU A 222 -28.42 -10.50 8.97
CA LEU A 222 -27.34 -10.13 8.05
C LEU A 222 -27.89 -9.61 6.72
N THR A 223 -28.79 -10.35 6.07
CA THR A 223 -29.41 -9.97 4.79
C THR A 223 -30.18 -8.66 4.91
N ARG A 224 -30.86 -8.41 6.03
CA ARG A 224 -31.55 -7.13 6.27
C ARG A 224 -30.57 -5.95 6.31
N PHE A 225 -29.43 -6.10 6.96
CA PHE A 225 -28.43 -5.05 7.04
C PHE A 225 -27.71 -4.83 5.72
N MET A 226 -27.33 -5.90 5.02
CA MET A 226 -26.67 -5.82 3.70
C MET A 226 -27.54 -5.11 2.65
N ASN A 227 -28.87 -5.28 2.72
CA ASN A 227 -29.82 -4.65 1.81
C ASN A 227 -30.25 -3.24 2.21
N ALA A 228 -29.75 -2.70 3.32
CA ALA A 228 -30.11 -1.37 3.79
C ALA A 228 -29.55 -0.27 2.88
N GLN A 229 -30.42 0.53 2.27
CA GLN A 229 -30.01 1.49 1.24
C GLN A 229 -29.47 2.80 1.79
N THR A 230 -28.36 3.27 1.20
CA THR A 230 -27.85 4.63 1.43
C THR A 230 -28.76 5.68 0.78
N ALA A 231 -28.57 6.96 1.12
CA ALA A 231 -29.32 8.06 0.49
C ALA A 231 -29.12 8.07 -1.04
N ARG A 232 -27.86 7.94 -1.48
CA ARG A 232 -27.48 7.87 -2.90
C ARG A 232 -28.09 6.67 -3.62
N GLU A 233 -28.08 5.49 -3.01
CA GLU A 233 -28.70 4.29 -3.57
C GLU A 233 -30.22 4.46 -3.74
N ARG A 234 -30.91 5.11 -2.79
CA ARG A 234 -32.35 5.41 -2.91
C ARG A 234 -32.66 6.37 -4.04
N GLU A 235 -31.85 7.41 -4.21
CA GLU A 235 -31.98 8.37 -5.30
C GLU A 235 -31.75 7.69 -6.66
N ALA A 236 -30.66 6.92 -6.78
CA ALA A 236 -30.35 6.15 -7.97
C ALA A 236 -31.48 5.15 -8.29
N GLN A 237 -32.00 4.42 -7.30
CA GLN A 237 -33.10 3.48 -7.54
C GLN A 237 -34.41 4.18 -7.93
N SER A 238 -34.71 5.33 -7.34
CA SER A 238 -35.88 6.14 -7.70
C SER A 238 -35.78 6.63 -9.14
N TYR A 239 -34.58 7.05 -9.56
CA TYR A 239 -34.30 7.42 -10.94
C TYR A 239 -34.49 6.24 -11.90
N ILE A 240 -33.93 5.07 -11.61
CA ILE A 240 -34.11 3.85 -12.44
C ILE A 240 -35.60 3.51 -12.61
N LYS A 241 -36.38 3.58 -11.52
CA LYS A 241 -37.84 3.36 -11.59
C LYS A 241 -38.53 4.38 -12.48
N SER A 242 -38.17 5.66 -12.37
CA SER A 242 -38.74 6.74 -13.20
C SER A 242 -38.46 6.58 -14.70
N LYS A 243 -37.37 5.90 -15.06
CA LYS A 243 -36.94 5.66 -16.44
C LYS A 243 -37.37 4.31 -17.00
N GLY A 244 -38.23 3.56 -16.31
CA GLY A 244 -38.79 2.30 -16.82
C GLY A 244 -37.96 1.06 -16.50
N GLY A 245 -37.06 1.13 -15.51
CA GLY A 245 -36.31 -0.02 -14.99
C GLY A 245 -34.91 -0.18 -15.58
N VAL A 246 -34.16 -1.13 -15.02
CA VAL A 246 -32.74 -1.39 -15.31
C VAL A 246 -32.53 -1.64 -16.81
N GLU A 247 -33.40 -2.41 -17.46
CA GLU A 247 -33.31 -2.73 -18.88
C GLU A 247 -33.32 -1.52 -19.82
N ASN A 248 -33.99 -0.44 -19.43
CA ASN A 248 -33.99 0.80 -20.23
C ASN A 248 -32.74 1.65 -19.98
N ILE A 249 -32.17 1.57 -18.77
CA ILE A 249 -30.89 2.21 -18.43
C ILE A 249 -29.76 1.56 -19.22
N LEU A 250 -29.73 0.23 -19.30
CA LEU A 250 -28.69 -0.52 -20.02
C LEU A 250 -28.67 -0.25 -21.53
N LYS A 251 -29.76 0.30 -22.10
CA LYS A 251 -29.86 0.63 -23.52
C LYS A 251 -29.47 2.07 -23.85
N ASN A 252 -29.27 2.92 -22.84
CA ASN A 252 -29.03 4.34 -23.04
C ASN A 252 -27.90 4.83 -22.13
N ASP A 253 -26.73 5.01 -22.74
CA ASP A 253 -25.51 5.48 -22.07
C ASP A 253 -25.72 6.78 -21.27
N LYS A 254 -26.60 7.68 -21.72
CA LYS A 254 -26.90 8.92 -20.96
C LYS A 254 -27.62 8.65 -19.64
N PHE A 255 -28.48 7.64 -19.60
CA PHE A 255 -29.15 7.27 -18.36
C PHE A 255 -28.21 6.51 -17.43
N LEU A 256 -27.28 5.74 -18.01
CA LEU A 256 -26.23 5.06 -17.27
C LEU A 256 -25.27 6.05 -16.60
N ASP A 257 -24.84 7.08 -17.32
CA ASP A 257 -24.01 8.18 -16.80
C ASP A 257 -24.69 8.90 -15.63
N GLU A 258 -26.00 9.19 -15.75
CA GLU A 258 -26.77 9.86 -14.69
C GLU A 258 -26.92 8.97 -13.44
N VAL A 259 -27.08 7.65 -13.61
CA VAL A 259 -27.09 6.71 -12.48
C VAL A 259 -25.72 6.65 -11.82
N ALA A 260 -24.63 6.63 -12.60
CA ALA A 260 -23.27 6.67 -12.08
C ALA A 260 -23.03 7.95 -11.25
N ALA A 261 -23.41 9.11 -11.79
CA ALA A 261 -23.30 10.40 -11.10
C ALA A 261 -24.07 10.42 -9.76
N LYS A 262 -25.30 9.87 -9.71
CA LYS A 262 -26.08 9.77 -8.46
C LYS A 262 -25.45 8.86 -7.42
N LEU A 263 -24.71 7.84 -7.85
CA LEU A 263 -23.96 6.97 -6.96
C LEU A 263 -22.63 7.61 -6.51
N GLY A 264 -22.21 8.72 -7.12
CA GLY A 264 -20.89 9.33 -6.94
C GLY A 264 -19.77 8.56 -7.63
N ASP A 265 -20.09 7.82 -8.69
CA ASP A 265 -19.11 7.11 -9.53
C ASP A 265 -18.68 8.03 -10.68
N ASN A 266 -17.43 8.50 -10.62
CA ASN A 266 -16.84 9.36 -11.65
C ASN A 266 -16.49 8.51 -12.87
N VAL A 267 -17.43 8.46 -13.82
CA VAL A 267 -17.27 7.76 -15.09
C VAL A 267 -16.73 8.73 -16.14
N THR A 268 -15.46 8.56 -16.51
CA THR A 268 -14.85 9.31 -17.62
C THR A 268 -15.57 8.98 -18.92
N LYS A 269 -16.08 10.00 -19.62
CA LYS A 269 -16.78 9.85 -20.89
C LYS A 269 -15.80 9.52 -22.01
N SER A 270 -15.49 8.24 -22.17
CA SER A 270 -14.74 7.71 -23.31
C SER A 270 -15.45 6.48 -23.88
N ILE A 271 -15.24 6.22 -25.17
CA ILE A 271 -15.79 5.04 -25.87
C ILE A 271 -15.33 3.77 -25.16
N GLN A 272 -14.05 3.72 -24.77
CA GLN A 272 -13.48 2.60 -24.04
C GLN A 272 -14.11 2.40 -22.66
N THR A 273 -14.40 3.45 -21.91
CA THR A 273 -15.10 3.35 -20.62
C THR A 273 -16.51 2.80 -20.83
N SER A 274 -17.24 3.28 -21.84
CA SER A 274 -18.57 2.76 -22.18
C SER A 274 -18.51 1.27 -22.55
N ARG A 275 -17.55 0.87 -23.38
CA ARG A 275 -17.36 -0.55 -23.77
C ARG A 275 -17.03 -1.44 -22.57
N SER A 276 -16.10 -1.01 -21.71
CA SER A 276 -15.74 -1.73 -20.48
C SER A 276 -16.94 -1.88 -19.54
N LEU A 277 -17.74 -0.82 -19.41
CA LEU A 277 -18.93 -0.78 -18.58
C LEU A 277 -20.00 -1.74 -19.13
N GLN A 278 -20.29 -1.69 -20.43
CA GLN A 278 -21.22 -2.60 -21.09
C GLN A 278 -20.78 -4.05 -20.98
N TYR A 279 -19.50 -4.35 -21.21
CA TYR A 279 -18.95 -5.70 -21.02
C TYR A 279 -19.17 -6.19 -19.59
N SER A 280 -18.84 -5.37 -18.59
CA SER A 280 -19.00 -5.73 -17.18
C SER A 280 -20.46 -5.89 -16.76
N LEU A 281 -21.41 -5.26 -17.46
CA LEU A 281 -22.85 -5.41 -17.21
C LEU A 281 -23.41 -6.71 -17.80
N HIS A 282 -22.92 -7.12 -18.98
CA HIS A 282 -23.43 -8.28 -19.72
C HIS A 282 -22.66 -9.57 -19.46
N ALA A 283 -21.41 -9.51 -18.97
CA ALA A 283 -20.59 -10.68 -18.72
C ALA A 283 -21.20 -11.64 -17.69
N ASP A 284 -20.99 -12.93 -17.90
CA ASP A 284 -21.40 -13.99 -16.97
C ASP A 284 -20.56 -13.93 -15.68
N LEU A 285 -21.23 -13.78 -14.53
CA LEU A 285 -20.55 -13.64 -13.24
C LEU A 285 -19.85 -14.94 -12.81
N GLU A 286 -20.45 -16.10 -13.09
CA GLU A 286 -19.89 -17.40 -12.71
C GLU A 286 -18.62 -17.67 -13.52
N LEU A 287 -18.65 -17.33 -14.82
CA LEU A 287 -17.47 -17.41 -15.67
C LEU A 287 -16.38 -16.45 -15.19
N GLN A 288 -16.72 -15.20 -14.84
CA GLN A 288 -15.77 -14.22 -14.29
C GLN A 288 -15.11 -14.73 -13.00
N LEU A 289 -15.89 -15.30 -12.07
CA LEU A 289 -15.36 -15.88 -10.83
C LEU A 289 -14.38 -17.02 -11.12
N LYS A 290 -14.74 -17.91 -12.05
CA LYS A 290 -13.87 -19.04 -12.44
C LYS A 290 -12.59 -18.56 -13.14
N GLU A 291 -12.70 -17.58 -14.02
CA GLU A 291 -11.54 -17.04 -14.74
C GLU A 291 -10.61 -16.26 -13.82
N ASN A 292 -11.15 -15.60 -12.80
CA ASN A 292 -10.39 -14.81 -11.83
C ASN A 292 -9.56 -15.62 -10.84
N GLN A 293 -9.95 -16.87 -10.57
CA GLN A 293 -9.38 -17.68 -9.49
C GLN A 293 -7.84 -17.75 -9.52
N ALA A 294 -7.23 -17.90 -10.70
CA ALA A 294 -5.77 -17.97 -10.83
C ALA A 294 -5.08 -16.66 -10.42
N ILE A 295 -5.67 -15.51 -10.79
CA ILE A 295 -5.14 -14.18 -10.44
C ILE A 295 -5.33 -13.94 -8.94
N PHE A 296 -6.51 -14.27 -8.39
CA PHE A 296 -6.76 -14.15 -6.96
C PHE A 296 -5.78 -14.98 -6.11
N VAL A 297 -5.56 -16.26 -6.45
CA VAL A 297 -4.60 -17.12 -5.73
C VAL A 297 -3.18 -16.52 -5.79
N MET A 298 -2.78 -15.96 -6.93
CA MET A 298 -1.50 -15.29 -7.08
C MET A 298 -1.38 -14.07 -6.14
N LYS A 299 -2.43 -13.24 -6.07
CA LYS A 299 -2.47 -12.09 -5.14
C LYS A 299 -2.43 -12.52 -3.68
N LEU A 300 -3.20 -13.55 -3.33
CA LEU A 300 -3.26 -14.08 -1.97
C LEU A 300 -1.89 -14.59 -1.51
N GLN A 301 -1.19 -15.35 -2.37
CA GLN A 301 0.16 -15.83 -2.05
C GLN A 301 1.14 -14.68 -1.85
N CYS A 302 1.11 -13.67 -2.73
CA CYS A 302 1.99 -12.50 -2.56
C CYS A 302 1.76 -11.79 -1.22
N VAL A 303 0.51 -11.65 -0.78
CA VAL A 303 0.21 -11.04 0.52
C VAL A 303 0.72 -11.89 1.68
N LYS A 304 0.64 -13.21 1.58
CA LYS A 304 1.23 -14.13 2.56
C LYS A 304 2.75 -13.94 2.65
N ASP A 305 3.44 -13.93 1.51
CA ASP A 305 4.90 -13.74 1.45
C ASP A 305 5.31 -12.39 2.06
N GLN A 306 4.56 -11.31 1.78
CA GLN A 306 4.80 -10.00 2.39
C GLN A 306 4.59 -9.97 3.90
N ILE A 307 3.63 -10.74 4.42
CA ILE A 307 3.41 -10.85 5.87
C ILE A 307 4.60 -11.56 6.51
N GLU A 308 5.07 -12.65 5.92
CA GLU A 308 6.25 -13.40 6.37
C GLU A 308 7.52 -12.51 6.36
N GLU A 309 7.73 -11.77 5.28
CA GLU A 309 8.86 -10.83 5.17
C GLU A 309 8.81 -9.72 6.23
N SER A 310 7.63 -9.16 6.50
CA SER A 310 7.46 -8.14 7.55
C SER A 310 7.78 -8.70 8.94
N VAL A 311 7.46 -9.97 9.20
CA VAL A 311 7.81 -10.66 10.45
C VAL A 311 9.33 -10.83 10.53
N ASN A 312 9.97 -11.33 9.47
CA ASN A 312 11.42 -11.50 9.40
C ASN A 312 12.18 -10.17 9.59
N ARG A 313 11.67 -9.07 9.02
CA ARG A 313 12.22 -7.72 9.21
C ARG A 313 12.15 -7.26 10.66
N SER A 314 11.03 -7.54 11.33
CA SER A 314 10.85 -7.21 12.75
C SER A 314 11.83 -8.01 13.62
N THR A 315 12.00 -9.30 13.34
CA THR A 315 13.01 -10.16 14.00
C THR A 315 14.44 -9.64 13.80
N THR A 316 14.80 -9.25 12.57
CA THR A 316 16.12 -8.70 12.24
C THR A 316 16.39 -7.40 12.99
N THR A 317 15.38 -6.53 13.12
CA THR A 317 15.47 -5.28 13.89
C THR A 317 15.70 -5.54 15.38
N ILE A 318 15.16 -6.63 15.92
CA ILE A 318 15.40 -7.05 17.31
C ILE A 318 16.84 -7.58 17.46
N LEU A 319 17.30 -8.42 16.53
CA LEU A 319 18.68 -8.93 16.51
C LEU A 319 19.73 -7.82 16.41
N MET A 320 19.48 -6.76 15.62
CA MET A 320 20.32 -5.55 15.57
C MET A 320 20.61 -4.95 16.94
N LYS A 321 19.64 -5.01 17.86
CA LYS A 321 19.76 -4.45 19.21
C LYS A 321 20.51 -5.39 20.16
N LEU A 322 20.73 -6.65 19.78
CA LEU A 322 21.19 -7.71 20.67
C LEU A 322 22.68 -8.10 20.44
N ASP A 323 23.23 -7.94 19.23
CA ASP A 323 24.54 -8.49 18.83
C ASP A 323 25.62 -7.46 18.40
N SER A 324 26.84 -7.99 18.14
CA SER A 324 28.18 -7.36 17.99
C SER A 324 28.38 -6.28 16.89
N GLY A 325 27.32 -5.64 16.41
CA GLY A 325 27.34 -4.48 15.51
C GLY A 325 26.47 -4.66 14.25
N PRO A 326 25.94 -3.57 13.65
CA PRO A 326 25.00 -3.65 12.53
C PRO A 326 25.50 -4.36 11.27
N HIS A 327 26.82 -4.40 11.07
CA HIS A 327 27.48 -5.05 9.94
C HIS A 327 27.34 -6.58 9.95
N GLU A 328 26.99 -7.20 11.09
CA GLU A 328 26.82 -8.67 11.15
C GLU A 328 25.63 -9.17 10.33
N ILE A 329 24.66 -8.30 10.05
CA ILE A 329 23.43 -8.60 9.30
C ILE A 329 23.65 -8.59 7.79
N ILE A 330 24.76 -8.01 7.33
CA ILE A 330 25.04 -7.97 5.89
C ILE A 330 25.41 -9.37 5.41
N ASN A 331 24.68 -9.85 4.40
CA ASN A 331 24.85 -11.19 3.85
C ASN A 331 26.10 -11.27 2.97
N ASP A 332 26.34 -10.25 2.15
CA ASP A 332 27.47 -10.22 1.23
C ASP A 332 28.82 -9.95 1.95
N PRO A 333 29.83 -10.82 1.80
CA PRO A 333 31.08 -10.72 2.55
C PRO A 333 31.92 -9.49 2.18
N ASP A 334 31.92 -9.08 0.91
CA ASP A 334 32.68 -7.91 0.45
C ASP A 334 32.04 -6.64 1.00
N ILE A 335 30.72 -6.55 0.88
CA ILE A 335 29.95 -5.42 1.38
C ILE A 335 30.01 -5.33 2.90
N LYS A 336 30.00 -6.47 3.60
CA LYS A 336 30.21 -6.53 5.05
C LYS A 336 31.58 -5.98 5.44
N ALA A 337 32.64 -6.27 4.68
CA ALA A 337 33.97 -5.73 4.92
C ALA A 337 34.03 -4.20 4.70
N ILE A 338 33.36 -3.70 3.66
CA ILE A 338 33.22 -2.27 3.36
C ILE A 338 32.47 -1.56 4.50
N TRP A 339 31.34 -2.12 4.96
CA TRP A 339 30.51 -1.57 6.03
C TRP A 339 31.10 -1.70 7.43
N LYS A 340 32.13 -2.53 7.61
CA LYS A 340 32.90 -2.60 8.85
C LYS A 340 34.01 -1.54 8.89
N GLY A 341 34.36 -0.96 7.74
CA GLY A 341 35.52 -0.08 7.60
C GLY A 341 36.85 -0.81 7.79
N ALA A 342 36.91 -2.10 7.43
CA ALA A 342 38.11 -2.92 7.58
C ALA A 342 39.25 -2.50 6.63
N TYR A 343 38.94 -1.73 5.58
CA TYR A 343 39.88 -1.23 4.59
C TYR A 343 39.91 0.31 4.60
N GLY A 344 41.10 0.91 4.74
CA GLY A 344 41.29 2.36 4.61
C GLY A 344 41.03 3.23 5.85
N GLY A 345 40.88 2.66 7.05
CA GLY A 345 41.04 3.35 8.34
C GLY A 345 40.03 4.43 8.74
N THR A 346 39.15 4.91 7.86
CA THR A 346 38.18 5.98 8.21
C THR A 346 36.87 5.96 7.40
N ILE A 347 36.82 5.23 6.29
CA ILE A 347 35.66 5.18 5.39
C ILE A 347 34.99 3.82 5.61
N GLY A 348 33.77 3.81 6.15
CA GLY A 348 32.99 2.57 6.26
C GLY A 348 32.57 2.14 7.66
N LYS A 349 32.85 2.89 8.75
CA LYS A 349 32.26 2.57 10.07
C LYS A 349 30.82 3.05 10.18
N TRP A 350 29.94 2.56 9.32
CA TRP A 350 28.54 2.96 9.30
C TRP A 350 27.71 2.13 10.28
N ARG A 351 26.66 2.75 10.82
CA ARG A 351 25.70 2.08 11.71
C ARG A 351 24.59 1.47 10.87
N ASN A 352 23.49 2.21 10.70
CA ASN A 352 22.28 1.69 10.07
C ASN A 352 22.08 2.18 8.63
N THR A 353 22.59 3.37 8.32
CA THR A 353 22.45 4.02 7.01
C THR A 353 23.73 4.74 6.60
N VAL A 354 23.87 4.99 5.30
CA VAL A 354 24.99 5.73 4.69
C VAL A 354 24.48 6.56 3.51
N LYS A 355 25.06 7.74 3.26
CA LYS A 355 24.77 8.51 2.03
C LYS A 355 25.19 7.70 0.79
N SER A 356 24.29 7.54 -0.17
CA SER A 356 24.48 6.62 -1.31
C SER A 356 25.78 6.89 -2.09
N ARG A 357 26.10 8.17 -2.35
CA ARG A 357 27.37 8.55 -3.03
C ARG A 357 28.63 8.15 -2.26
N HIS A 358 28.61 8.25 -0.92
CA HIS A 358 29.75 7.85 -0.10
C HIS A 358 29.93 6.33 -0.10
N PHE A 359 28.81 5.60 -0.10
CA PHE A 359 28.84 4.14 -0.22
C PHE A 359 29.47 3.70 -1.54
N VAL A 360 28.99 4.20 -2.67
CA VAL A 360 29.54 3.84 -4.00
C VAL A 360 31.02 4.20 -4.12
N SER A 361 31.44 5.35 -3.58
CA SER A 361 32.86 5.72 -3.54
C SER A 361 33.71 4.75 -2.72
N ALA A 362 33.20 4.24 -1.59
CA ALA A 362 33.93 3.28 -0.76
C ALA A 362 34.04 1.91 -1.45
N VAL A 363 32.98 1.50 -2.14
CA VAL A 363 32.94 0.28 -2.95
C VAL A 363 34.01 0.32 -4.04
N HIS A 364 34.13 1.44 -4.75
CA HIS A 364 35.19 1.62 -5.75
C HIS A 364 36.58 1.45 -5.14
N HIS A 365 36.90 2.18 -4.06
CA HIS A 365 38.22 2.09 -3.42
C HIS A 365 38.54 0.69 -2.89
N TYR A 366 37.53 -0.04 -2.42
CA TYR A 366 37.70 -1.40 -1.93
C TYR A 366 38.13 -2.35 -3.06
N PHE A 367 37.38 -2.37 -4.17
CA PHE A 367 37.70 -3.27 -5.28
C PHE A 367 38.97 -2.86 -6.03
N GLU A 368 39.29 -1.57 -6.10
CA GLU A 368 40.57 -1.09 -6.62
C GLU A 368 41.75 -1.66 -5.82
N GLN A 369 41.68 -1.63 -4.48
CA GLN A 369 42.72 -2.20 -3.61
C GLN A 369 42.77 -3.72 -3.66
N ASP A 370 41.61 -4.37 -3.66
CA ASP A 370 41.51 -5.83 -3.71
C ASP A 370 42.11 -6.40 -5.00
N PHE A 371 41.76 -5.81 -6.15
CA PHE A 371 42.29 -6.24 -7.44
C PHE A 371 43.78 -5.92 -7.60
N ALA A 372 44.25 -4.80 -7.05
CA ALA A 372 45.69 -4.48 -7.02
C ALA A 372 46.46 -5.51 -6.19
N ARG A 373 45.92 -5.93 -5.03
CA ARG A 373 46.51 -6.99 -4.22
C ARG A 373 46.51 -8.33 -4.94
N TYR A 374 45.39 -8.71 -5.55
CA TYR A 374 45.30 -9.95 -6.35
C TYR A 374 46.38 -9.98 -7.44
N THR A 375 46.58 -8.86 -8.13
CA THR A 375 47.60 -8.73 -9.18
C THR A 375 49.01 -8.90 -8.62
N ALA A 376 49.30 -8.35 -7.43
CA ALA A 376 50.57 -8.50 -6.76
C ALA A 376 50.83 -9.94 -6.28
N GLU A 377 49.78 -10.64 -5.84
CA GLU A 377 49.87 -12.02 -5.35
C GLU A 377 49.93 -13.07 -6.47
N ASN A 378 49.39 -12.76 -7.66
CA ASN A 378 49.31 -13.68 -8.82
C ASN A 378 50.28 -13.30 -9.96
N GLU A 379 51.49 -12.88 -9.62
CA GLU A 379 52.61 -12.65 -10.56
C GLU A 379 52.28 -11.66 -11.72
N GLY A 380 51.42 -10.67 -11.46
CA GLY A 380 51.01 -9.68 -12.46
C GLY A 380 49.81 -10.08 -13.31
N THR A 381 49.15 -11.20 -13.00
CA THR A 381 47.87 -11.57 -13.64
C THR A 381 46.75 -10.72 -13.06
N ASN A 382 46.05 -9.97 -13.92
CA ASN A 382 44.91 -9.14 -13.50
C ASN A 382 43.77 -10.00 -12.96
N HIS A 383 42.98 -9.42 -12.04
CA HIS A 383 41.77 -10.06 -11.56
C HIS A 383 40.76 -10.21 -12.72
N PRO A 384 40.01 -11.33 -12.83
CA PRO A 384 39.04 -11.53 -13.90
C PRO A 384 38.00 -10.40 -14.03
N ASP A 385 37.65 -9.76 -12.90
CA ASP A 385 36.71 -8.64 -12.85
C ASP A 385 37.36 -7.26 -12.96
N THR A 386 38.65 -7.14 -13.31
CA THR A 386 39.32 -5.83 -13.42
C THR A 386 38.60 -4.89 -14.41
N TRP A 387 37.95 -5.43 -15.43
CA TRP A 387 37.17 -4.64 -16.41
C TRP A 387 36.03 -3.83 -15.75
N THR A 388 35.50 -4.25 -14.60
CA THR A 388 34.39 -3.56 -13.92
C THR A 388 34.84 -2.22 -13.33
N LEU A 389 36.13 -2.04 -13.03
CA LEU A 389 36.66 -0.78 -12.49
C LEU A 389 36.44 0.39 -13.45
N ASN A 390 36.37 0.15 -14.77
CA ASN A 390 36.05 1.19 -15.75
C ASN A 390 34.67 1.83 -15.51
N TYR A 391 33.72 1.05 -14.97
CA TYR A 391 32.39 1.52 -14.61
C TYR A 391 32.30 1.99 -13.15
N LEU A 392 33.03 1.37 -12.24
CA LEU A 392 33.00 1.73 -10.81
C LEU A 392 33.81 2.99 -10.48
N SER A 393 34.82 3.35 -11.26
CA SER A 393 35.69 4.50 -11.00
C SER A 393 35.12 5.85 -11.46
N ARG A 394 34.15 5.83 -12.38
CA ARG A 394 33.64 7.06 -13.01
C ARG A 394 32.44 7.61 -12.24
N VAL A 395 32.57 8.85 -11.78
CA VAL A 395 31.54 9.56 -11.01
C VAL A 395 30.20 9.67 -11.75
N ILE A 396 30.21 9.66 -13.09
CA ILE A 396 28.99 9.69 -13.92
C ILE A 396 28.03 8.52 -13.64
N PHE A 397 28.53 7.38 -13.17
CA PHE A 397 27.72 6.19 -12.89
C PHE A 397 27.31 6.07 -11.42
N TYR A 398 27.83 6.93 -10.54
CA TYR A 398 27.50 6.87 -9.12
C TYR A 398 26.00 7.07 -8.87
N PRO A 399 25.30 8.00 -9.55
CA PRO A 399 23.86 8.12 -9.41
C PRO A 399 23.12 6.84 -9.81
N ALA A 400 23.46 6.23 -10.96
CA ALA A 400 22.79 5.02 -11.42
C ALA A 400 22.94 3.83 -10.45
N ILE A 401 24.14 3.64 -9.88
CA ILE A 401 24.38 2.61 -8.86
C ILE A 401 23.64 2.97 -7.56
N ALA A 402 23.69 4.23 -7.15
CA ALA A 402 23.02 4.71 -5.93
C ALA A 402 21.51 4.49 -6.02
N ASP A 403 20.87 4.96 -7.09
CA ASP A 403 19.44 4.81 -7.35
C ASP A 403 19.05 3.32 -7.44
N ALA A 404 19.95 2.45 -7.87
CA ALA A 404 19.70 1.02 -7.92
C ALA A 404 19.57 0.36 -6.55
N ILE A 405 20.26 0.90 -5.54
CA ILE A 405 20.21 0.42 -4.16
C ILE A 405 19.14 1.18 -3.36
N ASP A 406 19.03 2.49 -3.57
CA ASP A 406 18.13 3.40 -2.87
C ASP A 406 16.70 3.33 -3.44
N GLU A 407 15.89 2.41 -2.91
CA GLU A 407 14.56 2.10 -3.43
C GLU A 407 13.55 3.23 -3.19
N ASP A 408 13.65 3.89 -2.04
CA ASP A 408 12.79 4.99 -1.64
C ASP A 408 13.25 6.37 -2.13
N SER A 409 14.45 6.42 -2.75
CA SER A 409 15.07 7.64 -3.25
C SER A 409 15.28 8.69 -2.15
N SER A 410 15.59 8.23 -0.93
CA SER A 410 15.87 9.06 0.23
C SER A 410 17.25 9.73 0.20
N GLY A 411 18.14 9.28 -0.70
CA GLY A 411 19.54 9.66 -0.76
C GLY A 411 20.43 8.90 0.23
N TYR A 412 19.87 7.91 0.93
CA TYR A 412 20.56 7.06 1.90
C TYR A 412 20.33 5.59 1.59
N VAL A 413 21.37 4.77 1.78
CA VAL A 413 21.29 3.31 1.70
C VAL A 413 21.14 2.76 3.11
N SER A 414 20.04 2.05 3.36
CA SER A 414 19.82 1.25 4.56
C SER A 414 20.37 -0.18 4.42
N LEU A 415 20.60 -0.85 5.55
CA LEU A 415 21.04 -2.25 5.57
C LEU A 415 20.07 -3.22 4.89
N HIS A 416 18.77 -2.91 4.92
CA HIS A 416 17.76 -3.76 4.29
C HIS A 416 17.79 -3.64 2.77
N GLU A 417 17.76 -2.41 2.26
CA GLU A 417 17.90 -2.13 0.81
C GLU A 417 19.20 -2.71 0.26
N LEU A 418 20.28 -2.59 1.04
CA LEU A 418 21.58 -3.17 0.71
C LEU A 418 21.51 -4.69 0.56
N ASN A 419 20.98 -5.40 1.57
CA ASN A 419 20.85 -6.85 1.49
C ASN A 419 19.91 -7.27 0.36
N HIS A 420 18.75 -6.63 0.23
CA HIS A 420 17.79 -6.92 -0.85
C HIS A 420 18.45 -6.76 -2.24
N PHE A 421 19.19 -5.67 -2.45
CA PHE A 421 19.90 -5.42 -3.70
C PHE A 421 20.98 -6.46 -4.03
N PHE A 422 21.78 -6.88 -3.04
CA PHE A 422 22.86 -7.85 -3.26
C PHE A 422 22.37 -9.31 -3.27
N ASP A 423 21.30 -9.62 -2.54
CA ASP A 423 20.64 -10.94 -2.55
C ASP A 423 19.90 -11.17 -3.87
N ALA A 424 19.44 -10.10 -4.55
CA ALA A 424 18.86 -10.16 -5.89
C ALA A 424 19.87 -10.46 -7.01
N ARG A 425 21.18 -10.47 -6.70
CA ARG A 425 22.24 -10.75 -7.67
C ARG A 425 22.11 -12.18 -8.23
N PRO A 426 22.22 -12.39 -9.56
CA PRO A 426 22.17 -13.72 -10.14
C PRO A 426 23.23 -14.68 -9.56
N PRO A 427 22.93 -15.99 -9.45
CA PRO A 427 23.91 -16.96 -8.99
C PRO A 427 25.09 -16.99 -9.96
N ASN A 428 26.31 -17.08 -9.41
CA ASN A 428 27.60 -17.03 -10.12
C ASN A 428 28.05 -15.65 -10.63
N TRP A 429 27.36 -14.57 -10.26
CA TRP A 429 27.84 -13.22 -10.51
C TRP A 429 28.60 -12.69 -9.31
N THR A 430 29.68 -11.97 -9.56
CA THR A 430 30.46 -11.30 -8.50
C THR A 430 29.85 -9.93 -8.19
N THR A 431 30.15 -9.41 -6.99
CA THR A 431 29.74 -8.06 -6.56
C THR A 431 30.10 -6.96 -7.57
N PRO A 432 31.32 -6.93 -8.12
CA PRO A 432 31.72 -5.92 -9.11
C PRO A 432 30.95 -6.04 -10.44
N GLN A 433 30.67 -7.26 -10.91
CA GLN A 433 29.88 -7.50 -12.13
C GLN A 433 28.45 -6.98 -11.98
N TRP A 434 27.83 -7.23 -10.81
CA TRP A 434 26.49 -6.76 -10.49
C TRP A 434 26.39 -5.24 -10.50
N LEU A 435 27.37 -4.58 -9.87
CA LEU A 435 27.43 -3.12 -9.84
C LEU A 435 27.71 -2.52 -11.22
N ALA A 436 28.57 -3.14 -12.04
CA ALA A 436 28.82 -2.72 -13.41
C ALA A 436 27.57 -2.81 -14.30
N TYR A 437 26.74 -3.85 -14.09
CA TYR A 437 25.45 -3.95 -14.77
C TYR A 437 24.52 -2.77 -14.41
N TRP A 438 24.39 -2.41 -13.14
CA TRP A 438 23.54 -1.27 -12.76
C TRP A 438 24.13 0.09 -13.15
N ALA A 439 25.47 0.20 -13.21
CA ALA A 439 26.16 1.39 -13.67
C ALA A 439 25.82 1.77 -15.12
N ALA A 440 25.87 0.79 -16.04
CA ALA A 440 25.72 1.05 -17.48
C ALA A 440 24.86 0.04 -18.23
N GLY A 441 24.83 -1.23 -17.80
CA GLY A 441 24.12 -2.30 -18.49
C GLY A 441 22.60 -2.16 -18.49
N TRP A 442 22.02 -1.82 -17.34
CA TRP A 442 20.57 -1.61 -17.17
C TRP A 442 20.03 -0.52 -18.12
N TYR A 443 20.77 0.59 -18.24
CA TYR A 443 20.43 1.67 -19.17
C TYR A 443 20.39 1.19 -20.64
N LYS A 444 21.44 0.50 -21.10
CA LYS A 444 21.47 -0.05 -22.46
C LYS A 444 20.35 -1.06 -22.72
N ASP A 445 19.97 -1.84 -21.71
CA ASP A 445 18.84 -2.78 -21.81
C ASP A 445 17.51 -2.05 -21.94
N ASN A 446 17.31 -0.94 -21.22
CA ASN A 446 16.14 -0.08 -21.38
C ASN A 446 16.05 0.53 -22.79
N LEU A 447 17.15 1.01 -23.37
CA LEU A 447 17.18 1.46 -24.77
C LEU A 447 16.77 0.34 -25.73
N ARG A 448 17.28 -0.87 -25.53
CA ARG A 448 16.91 -2.05 -26.32
C ARG A 448 15.41 -2.37 -26.17
N TYR A 449 14.82 -2.20 -24.99
CA TYR A 449 13.38 -2.37 -24.79
C TYR A 449 12.56 -1.26 -25.45
N ARG A 450 12.97 0.00 -25.33
CA ARG A 450 12.36 1.14 -26.04
C ARG A 450 12.27 0.84 -27.53
N ASP A 451 13.39 0.51 -28.18
CA ASP A 451 13.41 0.29 -29.63
C ASP A 451 12.46 -0.84 -30.04
N LYS A 452 12.40 -1.93 -29.25
CA LYS A 452 11.47 -3.04 -29.47
C LYS A 452 10.00 -2.65 -29.26
N ILE A 453 9.71 -1.81 -28.27
CA ILE A 453 8.37 -1.28 -27.99
C ILE A 453 7.90 -0.43 -29.17
N MET A 454 8.73 0.52 -29.60
CA MET A 454 8.43 1.44 -30.70
C MET A 454 8.25 0.69 -32.01
N ALA A 455 9.10 -0.30 -32.30
CA ALA A 455 8.93 -1.17 -33.46
C ALA A 455 7.59 -1.94 -33.43
N ARG A 456 7.15 -2.42 -32.25
CA ARG A 456 5.85 -3.10 -32.12
C ARG A 456 4.67 -2.16 -32.31
N LEU A 457 4.72 -0.96 -31.77
CA LEU A 457 3.68 0.06 -32.01
C LEU A 457 3.58 0.40 -33.50
N GLY A 458 4.71 0.54 -34.19
CA GLY A 458 4.74 0.71 -35.64
C GLY A 458 4.07 -0.45 -36.38
N VAL A 459 4.31 -1.70 -35.97
CA VAL A 459 3.63 -2.88 -36.55
C VAL A 459 2.13 -2.86 -36.31
N PHE A 460 1.66 -2.44 -35.12
CA PHE A 460 0.23 -2.33 -34.84
C PHE A 460 -0.44 -1.32 -35.75
N ASN A 461 0.10 -0.11 -35.82
CA ASN A 461 -0.41 0.95 -36.70
C ASN A 461 -0.49 0.50 -38.17
N ASN A 462 0.54 -0.21 -38.66
CA ASN A 462 0.55 -0.74 -40.03
C ASN A 462 -0.40 -1.92 -40.26
N SER A 463 -0.80 -2.64 -39.20
CA SER A 463 -1.64 -3.84 -39.31
C SER A 463 -3.14 -3.53 -39.32
N ILE A 464 -3.57 -2.34 -38.88
CA ILE A 464 -4.99 -1.97 -38.69
C ILE A 464 -5.81 -2.18 -39.96
N GLU A 465 -5.28 -1.80 -41.13
CA GLU A 465 -5.99 -1.91 -42.41
C GLU A 465 -6.21 -3.36 -42.87
N GLY A 466 -5.38 -4.29 -42.41
CA GLY A 466 -5.47 -5.72 -42.76
C GLY A 466 -6.30 -6.56 -41.78
N LEU A 467 -6.94 -5.94 -40.78
CA LEU A 467 -7.74 -6.65 -39.78
C LEU A 467 -9.11 -7.06 -40.32
N HIS A 468 -9.70 -8.09 -39.70
CA HIS A 468 -11.11 -8.42 -39.90
C HIS A 468 -12.01 -7.21 -39.59
N SER A 469 -13.08 -7.01 -40.35
CA SER A 469 -13.93 -5.81 -40.26
C SER A 469 -14.51 -5.57 -38.87
N GLU A 470 -14.84 -6.64 -38.15
CA GLU A 470 -15.39 -6.58 -36.78
C GLU A 470 -14.36 -6.16 -35.72
N ASN A 471 -13.06 -6.39 -35.97
CA ASN A 471 -12.00 -6.09 -35.01
C ASN A 471 -11.36 -4.71 -35.25
N LYS A 472 -11.49 -4.17 -36.46
CA LYS A 472 -10.73 -3.00 -36.93
C LYS A 472 -10.91 -1.78 -36.02
N GLU A 473 -12.15 -1.45 -35.67
CA GLU A 473 -12.47 -0.30 -34.82
C GLU A 473 -11.93 -0.49 -33.39
N ALA A 474 -12.21 -1.64 -32.77
CA ALA A 474 -11.79 -1.92 -31.40
C ALA A 474 -10.25 -1.98 -31.24
N LEU A 475 -9.53 -2.55 -32.22
CA LEU A 475 -8.07 -2.62 -32.18
C LEU A 475 -7.40 -1.29 -32.55
N LYS A 476 -8.03 -0.48 -33.41
CA LYS A 476 -7.57 0.89 -33.68
C LYS A 476 -7.67 1.75 -32.42
N GLU A 477 -8.82 1.73 -31.75
CA GLU A 477 -9.04 2.47 -30.50
C GLU A 477 -8.08 2.00 -29.39
N TYR A 478 -7.80 0.69 -29.30
CA TYR A 478 -6.78 0.16 -28.39
C TYR A 478 -5.42 0.83 -28.61
N VAL A 479 -4.95 0.95 -29.86
CA VAL A 479 -3.66 1.59 -30.15
C VAL A 479 -3.70 3.07 -29.79
N GLU A 480 -4.74 3.79 -30.21
CA GLU A 480 -4.93 5.22 -29.91
C GLU A 480 -4.94 5.48 -28.39
N SER A 481 -5.51 4.57 -27.59
CA SER A 481 -5.61 4.69 -26.14
C SER A 481 -4.27 4.52 -25.40
N ILE A 482 -3.31 3.77 -25.95
CA ILE A 482 -2.06 3.44 -25.24
C ILE A 482 -0.83 4.12 -25.83
N GLU A 483 -0.87 4.52 -27.10
CA GLU A 483 0.31 4.98 -27.83
C GLU A 483 0.92 6.22 -27.18
N GLY A 484 0.09 7.20 -26.79
CA GLY A 484 0.56 8.41 -26.12
C GLY A 484 1.30 8.12 -24.81
N GLY A 485 0.69 7.33 -23.92
CA GLY A 485 1.31 6.97 -22.63
C GLY A 485 2.58 6.14 -22.79
N ILE A 486 2.63 5.22 -23.76
CA ILE A 486 3.84 4.43 -24.02
C ILE A 486 4.99 5.31 -24.52
N LYS A 487 4.71 6.27 -25.41
CA LYS A 487 5.71 7.19 -25.95
C LYS A 487 6.32 8.05 -24.84
N LEU A 488 5.48 8.63 -23.99
CA LEU A 488 5.91 9.45 -22.86
C LEU A 488 6.84 8.72 -21.89
N ILE A 489 6.72 7.40 -21.76
CA ILE A 489 7.60 6.60 -20.90
C ILE A 489 8.85 6.16 -21.68
N ALA A 490 8.67 5.60 -22.86
CA ALA A 490 9.76 4.93 -23.59
C ALA A 490 10.69 5.90 -24.33
N GLU A 491 10.15 6.96 -24.94
CA GLU A 491 10.93 7.96 -25.70
C GLU A 491 11.67 8.94 -24.79
N SER A 492 11.25 9.09 -23.53
CA SER A 492 11.85 9.98 -22.52
C SER A 492 13.28 9.57 -22.10
N LEU A 493 13.73 8.36 -22.46
CA LEU A 493 15.10 7.91 -22.17
C LEU A 493 16.14 8.65 -23.03
N TYR A 494 17.19 9.16 -22.39
CA TYR A 494 18.34 9.75 -23.09
C TYR A 494 18.98 8.76 -24.07
N GLY A 495 19.44 9.23 -25.22
CA GLY A 495 20.19 8.44 -26.20
C GLY A 495 21.69 8.38 -25.96
N ASP A 496 22.26 9.43 -25.35
CA ASP A 496 23.67 9.80 -25.59
C ASP A 496 24.59 9.60 -24.37
N VAL A 497 24.11 8.94 -23.29
CA VAL A 497 24.86 8.84 -22.01
C VAL A 497 26.17 8.03 -22.15
N LEU A 498 26.23 7.13 -23.13
CA LEU A 498 27.36 6.23 -23.35
C LEU A 498 28.18 6.53 -24.61
N ASP A 499 27.89 7.62 -25.32
CA ASP A 499 28.57 8.00 -26.58
C ASP A 499 30.08 8.26 -26.40
N TYR A 500 30.52 8.45 -25.15
CA TYR A 500 31.94 8.60 -24.80
C TYR A 500 32.72 7.27 -24.77
N PHE A 501 32.06 6.11 -24.81
CA PHE A 501 32.75 4.82 -24.84
C PHE A 501 33.14 4.44 -26.26
N GLU A 502 34.37 3.95 -26.43
CA GLU A 502 34.78 3.36 -27.71
C GLU A 502 33.99 2.06 -27.94
N ASP A 503 33.24 2.02 -29.03
CA ASP A 503 32.57 0.81 -29.48
C ASP A 503 33.61 -0.30 -29.68
N ASN A 504 33.38 -1.46 -29.03
CA ASN A 504 34.22 -2.68 -29.06
C ASN A 504 35.46 -2.71 -28.12
N SER A 505 35.51 -1.93 -27.05
CA SER A 505 36.50 -2.18 -25.99
C SER A 505 36.24 -3.54 -25.29
N ASP A 506 37.28 -4.17 -24.73
CA ASP A 506 37.16 -5.45 -24.03
C ASP A 506 36.13 -5.36 -22.88
N GLU A 507 36.09 -4.23 -22.16
CA GLU A 507 35.13 -3.98 -21.08
C GLU A 507 33.68 -3.91 -21.58
N VAL A 508 33.46 -3.33 -22.78
CA VAL A 508 32.12 -3.25 -23.39
C VAL A 508 31.65 -4.64 -23.81
N VAL A 509 32.54 -5.48 -24.34
CA VAL A 509 32.23 -6.86 -24.74
C VAL A 509 31.83 -7.70 -23.52
N GLU A 510 32.58 -7.61 -22.42
CA GLU A 510 32.26 -8.32 -21.18
C GLU A 510 30.92 -7.85 -20.58
N LEU A 511 30.68 -6.53 -20.57
CA LEU A 511 29.40 -5.98 -20.11
C LEU A 511 28.23 -6.48 -20.99
N ASP A 512 28.38 -6.49 -22.30
CA ASP A 512 27.34 -6.94 -23.23
C ASP A 512 27.03 -8.44 -23.07
N ALA A 513 28.05 -9.28 -22.83
CA ALA A 513 27.86 -10.69 -22.53
C ALA A 513 27.11 -10.93 -21.21
N LEU A 514 27.36 -10.12 -20.18
CA LEU A 514 26.61 -10.16 -18.92
C LEU A 514 25.16 -9.70 -19.11
N ARG A 515 24.97 -8.59 -19.84
CA ARG A 515 23.64 -8.04 -20.14
C ARG A 515 22.77 -9.06 -20.86
N ASP A 516 23.27 -9.75 -21.88
CA ASP A 516 22.46 -10.73 -22.62
C ASP A 516 21.98 -11.87 -21.72
N LYS A 517 22.85 -12.40 -20.84
CA LYS A 517 22.47 -13.43 -19.85
C LYS A 517 21.40 -12.93 -18.89
N TYR A 518 21.58 -11.72 -18.35
CA TYR A 518 20.64 -11.17 -17.38
C TYR A 518 19.31 -10.73 -18.00
N THR A 519 19.34 -10.11 -19.18
CA THR A 519 18.14 -9.75 -19.95
C THR A 519 17.31 -11.00 -20.27
N GLU A 520 17.94 -12.12 -20.63
CA GLU A 520 17.24 -13.39 -20.87
C GLU A 520 16.58 -13.90 -19.57
N TYR A 521 17.32 -13.91 -18.47
CA TYR A 521 16.81 -14.29 -17.15
C TYR A 521 15.61 -13.44 -16.72
N VAL A 522 15.73 -12.10 -16.74
CA VAL A 522 14.67 -11.17 -16.36
C VAL A 522 13.47 -11.28 -17.30
N THR A 523 13.72 -11.38 -18.61
CA THR A 523 12.64 -11.60 -19.59
C THR A 523 11.88 -12.89 -19.27
N GLY A 524 12.59 -13.98 -18.97
CA GLY A 524 11.98 -15.26 -18.62
C GLY A 524 11.12 -15.19 -17.36
N GLN A 525 11.61 -14.51 -16.31
CA GLN A 525 10.85 -14.27 -15.08
C GLN A 525 9.58 -13.46 -15.35
N VAL A 526 9.68 -12.35 -16.10
CA VAL A 526 8.51 -11.53 -16.46
C VAL A 526 7.51 -12.31 -17.31
N GLU A 527 7.98 -13.10 -18.29
CA GLU A 527 7.09 -13.95 -19.11
C GLU A 527 6.39 -15.02 -18.27
N GLN A 528 7.07 -15.62 -17.29
CA GLN A 528 6.49 -16.60 -16.37
C GLN A 528 5.41 -15.98 -15.48
N GLN A 529 5.67 -14.81 -14.87
CA GLN A 529 4.69 -14.15 -14.01
C GLN A 529 3.50 -13.63 -14.81
N LEU A 530 3.72 -13.06 -16.00
CA LEU A 530 2.63 -12.68 -16.89
C LEU A 530 1.79 -13.89 -17.31
N ALA A 531 2.40 -15.06 -17.56
CA ALA A 531 1.65 -16.27 -17.87
C ALA A 531 0.76 -16.73 -16.71
N LYS A 532 1.23 -16.65 -15.46
CA LYS A 532 0.41 -16.91 -14.26
C LYS A 532 -0.76 -15.94 -14.16
N ALA A 533 -0.54 -14.67 -14.51
CA ALA A 533 -1.58 -13.64 -14.57
C ALA A 533 -2.41 -13.66 -15.87
N LYS A 534 -2.31 -14.73 -16.70
CA LYS A 534 -3.01 -14.85 -18.00
C LYS A 534 -2.80 -13.66 -18.95
N HIS A 535 -1.63 -13.03 -18.86
CA HIS A 535 -1.24 -11.83 -19.62
C HIS A 535 -2.20 -10.64 -19.43
N GLN A 536 -2.81 -10.52 -18.25
CA GLN A 536 -3.63 -9.38 -17.86
C GLN A 536 -3.10 -8.75 -16.57
N LEU A 537 -3.02 -7.42 -16.56
CA LEU A 537 -2.78 -6.64 -15.36
C LEU A 537 -4.11 -5.98 -14.99
N ASP A 538 -4.75 -6.49 -13.94
CA ASP A 538 -6.06 -6.04 -13.48
C ASP A 538 -5.97 -4.95 -12.40
N ASP A 539 -4.88 -4.92 -11.62
CA ASP A 539 -4.61 -3.89 -10.62
C ASP A 539 -3.11 -3.69 -10.34
N LYS A 540 -2.80 -2.68 -9.52
CA LYS A 540 -1.44 -2.32 -9.08
C LYS A 540 -0.72 -3.48 -8.37
N ARG A 541 -1.44 -4.37 -7.67
CA ARG A 541 -0.81 -5.50 -6.97
C ARG A 541 -0.34 -6.56 -7.96
N THR A 542 -1.15 -6.89 -8.96
CA THR A 542 -0.75 -7.81 -10.04
C THR A 542 0.47 -7.28 -10.78
N LEU A 543 0.53 -5.96 -11.06
CA LEU A 543 1.73 -5.34 -11.63
C LEU A 543 2.94 -5.48 -10.69
N SER A 544 2.78 -5.20 -9.39
CA SER A 544 3.85 -5.36 -8.39
C SER A 544 4.37 -6.81 -8.32
N ILE A 545 3.49 -7.81 -8.43
CA ILE A 545 3.87 -9.22 -8.47
C ILE A 545 4.70 -9.54 -9.72
N VAL A 546 4.31 -9.02 -10.89
CA VAL A 546 5.02 -9.24 -12.15
C VAL A 546 6.40 -8.56 -12.15
N ILE A 547 6.51 -7.37 -11.54
CA ILE A 547 7.79 -6.69 -11.32
C ILE A 547 8.63 -7.43 -10.27
N GLY A 548 7.97 -8.08 -9.32
CA GLY A 548 8.57 -8.82 -8.21
C GLY A 548 8.58 -7.96 -6.94
N ALA A 549 8.18 -8.56 -5.81
CA ALA A 549 8.18 -7.91 -4.50
C ALA A 549 9.54 -7.26 -4.18
N GLY A 550 9.51 -6.10 -3.52
CA GLY A 550 10.70 -5.30 -3.20
C GLY A 550 11.32 -4.56 -4.39
N ASN A 551 11.06 -4.94 -5.64
CA ASN A 551 11.69 -4.26 -6.78
C ASN A 551 11.03 -2.93 -7.12
N ARG A 552 11.85 -1.96 -7.52
CA ARG A 552 11.41 -0.66 -8.04
C ARG A 552 10.62 -0.81 -9.34
N LEU A 553 9.64 0.06 -9.57
CA LEU A 553 8.80 0.06 -10.78
C LEU A 553 9.66 0.14 -12.04
N GLU A 554 10.53 1.15 -12.10
CA GLU A 554 11.41 1.46 -13.23
C GLU A 554 12.35 0.31 -13.59
N SER A 555 12.69 -0.57 -12.65
CA SER A 555 13.67 -1.65 -12.87
C SER A 555 13.29 -2.61 -14.00
N LYS A 556 11.98 -2.85 -14.20
CA LYS A 556 11.45 -3.83 -15.16
C LYS A 556 10.28 -3.33 -16.01
N ILE A 557 9.79 -2.09 -15.82
CA ILE A 557 8.57 -1.60 -16.46
C ILE A 557 8.59 -1.71 -18.00
N LEU A 558 9.71 -1.33 -18.64
CA LEU A 558 9.86 -1.44 -20.09
C LEU A 558 9.90 -2.90 -20.57
N CYS A 559 10.46 -3.80 -19.77
CA CYS A 559 10.38 -5.23 -20.07
C CYS A 559 8.92 -5.71 -20.02
N VAL A 560 8.17 -5.37 -18.97
CA VAL A 560 6.75 -5.71 -18.81
C VAL A 560 5.93 -5.18 -19.99
N MET A 561 6.07 -3.90 -20.33
CA MET A 561 5.40 -3.27 -21.47
C MET A 561 5.71 -4.00 -22.78
N HIS A 562 6.99 -4.28 -23.05
CA HIS A 562 7.38 -5.03 -24.26
C HIS A 562 6.76 -6.43 -24.29
N ARG A 563 6.71 -7.15 -23.17
CA ARG A 563 6.12 -8.51 -23.12
C ARG A 563 4.61 -8.50 -23.28
N LEU A 564 3.90 -7.50 -22.73
CA LEU A 564 2.48 -7.30 -22.99
C LEU A 564 2.22 -6.98 -24.46
N LEU A 565 2.97 -6.05 -25.07
CA LEU A 565 2.85 -5.77 -26.51
C LEU A 565 3.18 -7.01 -27.36
N LYS A 566 4.11 -7.87 -26.92
CA LYS A 566 4.38 -9.15 -27.58
C LYS A 566 3.19 -10.09 -27.52
N TRP A 567 2.49 -10.15 -26.40
CA TRP A 567 1.24 -10.90 -26.29
C TRP A 567 0.13 -10.29 -27.16
N HIS A 568 -0.06 -8.97 -27.12
CA HIS A 568 -1.08 -8.27 -27.89
C HIS A 568 -0.87 -8.40 -29.39
N HIS A 569 0.37 -8.47 -29.87
CA HIS A 569 0.66 -8.78 -31.27
C HIS A 569 0.01 -10.10 -31.71
N LYS A 570 0.04 -11.15 -30.87
CA LYS A 570 -0.64 -12.40 -31.19
C LYS A 570 -2.15 -12.21 -31.34
N MET A 571 -2.75 -11.31 -30.58
CA MET A 571 -4.17 -10.96 -30.72
C MET A 571 -4.45 -10.22 -32.03
N PHE A 572 -3.53 -9.35 -32.48
CA PHE A 572 -3.60 -8.74 -33.80
C PHE A 572 -3.51 -9.78 -34.92
N ASP A 573 -2.63 -10.79 -34.78
CA ASP A 573 -2.52 -11.86 -35.77
C ASP A 573 -3.80 -12.70 -35.85
N ILE A 574 -4.38 -13.09 -34.69
CA ILE A 574 -5.67 -13.78 -34.65
C ILE A 574 -6.79 -12.89 -35.23
N GLY A 575 -6.74 -11.60 -34.91
CA GLY A 575 -7.73 -10.60 -35.33
C GLY A 575 -7.73 -10.27 -36.82
N LYS A 576 -6.72 -10.72 -37.58
CA LYS A 576 -6.72 -10.70 -39.06
C LYS A 576 -7.67 -11.74 -39.64
N ASP A 577 -7.72 -12.93 -39.04
CA ASP A 577 -8.43 -14.08 -39.59
C ASP A 577 -9.82 -14.29 -38.99
N LYS A 578 -10.02 -13.92 -37.71
CA LYS A 578 -11.23 -14.24 -36.93
C LYS A 578 -11.67 -13.06 -36.06
N PRO A 579 -12.98 -12.92 -35.78
CA PRO A 579 -13.44 -11.98 -34.75
C PRO A 579 -12.86 -12.37 -33.38
N LEU A 580 -12.41 -11.36 -32.64
CA LEU A 580 -11.91 -11.54 -31.27
C LEU A 580 -13.09 -11.71 -30.30
N GLN A 581 -12.86 -12.42 -29.20
CA GLN A 581 -13.84 -12.52 -28.13
C GLN A 581 -14.03 -11.16 -27.46
N ASP A 582 -15.29 -10.85 -27.12
CA ASP A 582 -15.66 -9.68 -26.34
C ASP A 582 -14.87 -9.64 -25.02
N GLY A 583 -14.31 -8.48 -24.68
CA GLY A 583 -13.52 -8.29 -23.45
C GLY A 583 -12.00 -8.38 -23.64
N ILE A 584 -11.49 -9.01 -24.71
CA ILE A 584 -10.02 -9.11 -24.93
C ILE A 584 -9.40 -7.71 -25.02
N THR A 585 -9.94 -6.84 -25.88
CA THR A 585 -9.44 -5.47 -26.06
C THR A 585 -9.61 -4.63 -24.78
N ILE A 586 -10.66 -4.86 -24.00
CA ILE A 586 -10.86 -4.21 -22.69
C ILE A 586 -9.75 -4.60 -21.72
N GLY A 587 -9.43 -5.90 -21.61
CA GLY A 587 -8.33 -6.37 -20.77
C GLY A 587 -6.96 -5.85 -21.24
N MET A 588 -6.74 -5.75 -22.56
CA MET A 588 -5.51 -5.19 -23.14
C MET A 588 -5.33 -3.71 -22.78
N VAL A 589 -6.37 -2.89 -22.92
CA VAL A 589 -6.35 -1.47 -22.54
C VAL A 589 -6.20 -1.33 -21.02
N GLY A 590 -6.99 -2.08 -20.25
CA GLY A 590 -6.94 -2.06 -18.78
C GLY A 590 -5.53 -2.35 -18.24
N SER A 591 -4.83 -3.31 -18.86
CA SER A 591 -3.46 -3.65 -18.45
C SER A 591 -2.46 -2.51 -18.62
N PHE A 592 -2.63 -1.69 -19.66
CA PHE A 592 -1.79 -0.51 -19.86
C PHE A 592 -2.18 0.66 -18.96
N HIS A 593 -3.48 0.85 -18.68
CA HIS A 593 -3.90 1.83 -17.68
C HIS A 593 -3.36 1.51 -16.29
N VAL A 594 -3.34 0.24 -15.88
CA VAL A 594 -2.70 -0.16 -14.61
C VAL A 594 -1.21 0.23 -14.58
N ILE A 595 -0.51 0.10 -15.71
CA ILE A 595 0.89 0.56 -15.83
C ILE A 595 0.98 2.09 -15.70
N PHE A 596 0.14 2.83 -16.44
CA PHE A 596 0.13 4.29 -16.40
C PHE A 596 -0.22 4.83 -15.02
N ASP A 597 -1.24 4.30 -14.37
CA ASP A 597 -1.65 4.70 -13.02
C ASP A 597 -0.54 4.43 -11.99
N ALA A 598 0.12 3.27 -12.10
CA ALA A 598 1.26 2.94 -11.25
C ALA A 598 2.46 3.87 -11.51
N PHE A 599 2.69 4.25 -12.77
CA PHE A 599 3.73 5.17 -13.18
C PHE A 599 3.47 6.60 -12.68
N THR A 600 2.24 7.11 -12.82
CA THR A 600 1.78 8.36 -12.22
C THR A 600 1.97 8.35 -10.70
N ALA A 601 1.52 7.30 -10.01
CA ALA A 601 1.65 7.21 -8.56
C ALA A 601 3.13 7.21 -8.11
N ARG A 602 4.01 6.52 -8.85
CA ARG A 602 5.45 6.54 -8.58
C ARG A 602 6.06 7.91 -8.86
N THR A 603 5.70 8.56 -9.97
CA THR A 603 6.16 9.91 -10.33
C THR A 603 5.83 10.91 -9.22
N ARG A 604 4.57 10.96 -8.79
CA ARG A 604 4.12 11.84 -7.70
C ARG A 604 4.84 11.55 -6.38
N SER A 605 5.04 10.28 -6.05
CA SER A 605 5.79 9.88 -4.85
C SER A 605 7.25 10.35 -4.88
N LEU A 606 7.92 10.21 -6.03
CA LEU A 606 9.30 10.68 -6.21
C LEU A 606 9.38 12.20 -6.09
N MET A 607 8.47 12.91 -6.77
CA MET A 607 8.40 14.37 -6.74
C MET A 607 8.18 14.89 -5.31
N GLU A 608 7.29 14.27 -4.55
CA GLU A 608 7.02 14.65 -3.17
C GLU A 608 8.25 14.42 -2.28
N SER A 609 8.94 13.28 -2.43
CA SER A 609 10.21 13.01 -1.74
C SER A 609 11.27 14.08 -2.06
N TRP A 610 11.44 14.41 -3.35
CA TRP A 610 12.42 15.41 -3.79
C TRP A 610 12.09 16.83 -3.29
N ARG A 611 10.80 17.20 -3.26
CA ARG A 611 10.34 18.47 -2.67
C ARG A 611 10.68 18.56 -1.19
N GLN A 612 10.41 17.50 -0.43
CA GLN A 612 10.72 17.44 1.00
C GLN A 612 12.23 17.51 1.26
N GLN A 613 13.04 16.95 0.36
CA GLN A 613 14.50 17.05 0.38
C GLN A 613 15.04 18.41 -0.14
N ARG A 614 14.16 19.34 -0.55
CA ARG A 614 14.51 20.65 -1.12
C ARG A 614 15.37 20.55 -2.39
N MET A 615 15.14 19.53 -3.20
CA MET A 615 15.78 19.36 -4.50
C MET A 615 14.96 19.99 -5.62
N ASP A 616 15.61 20.35 -6.73
CA ASP A 616 14.92 20.79 -7.93
C ASP A 616 14.22 19.59 -8.60
N VAL A 617 12.90 19.57 -8.54
CA VAL A 617 12.07 18.46 -9.04
C VAL A 617 12.24 18.24 -10.55
N GLY A 618 12.37 19.33 -11.33
CA GLY A 618 12.52 19.23 -12.78
C GLY A 618 13.85 18.60 -13.14
N LEU A 619 14.92 19.06 -12.50
CA LEU A 619 16.24 18.48 -12.67
C LEU A 619 16.30 17.03 -12.19
N GLN A 620 15.65 16.68 -11.08
CA GLN A 620 15.61 15.29 -10.64
C GLN A 620 14.83 14.39 -11.60
N ALA A 621 13.69 14.85 -12.14
CA ALA A 621 12.92 14.09 -13.12
C ALA A 621 13.71 13.88 -14.43
N GLU A 622 14.53 14.86 -14.81
CA GLU A 622 15.48 14.76 -15.91
C GLU A 622 16.52 13.66 -15.59
N TRP A 623 17.27 13.73 -14.49
CA TRP A 623 18.42 12.82 -14.34
C TRP A 623 18.09 11.44 -13.76
N TYR A 624 17.02 11.32 -12.97
CA TYR A 624 16.65 10.06 -12.34
C TYR A 624 16.29 8.99 -13.36
N ALA A 625 16.80 7.76 -13.14
CA ALA A 625 16.53 6.62 -14.01
C ALA A 625 16.82 6.88 -15.51
N ASN A 626 17.77 7.79 -15.82
CA ASN A 626 18.11 8.24 -17.18
C ASN A 626 16.96 8.93 -17.94
N GLY A 627 16.18 9.76 -17.26
CA GLY A 627 15.11 10.55 -17.87
C GLY A 627 13.80 9.82 -18.04
N LEU A 628 13.67 8.58 -17.52
CA LEU A 628 12.47 7.76 -17.70
C LEU A 628 11.15 8.48 -17.30
N PHE A 629 11.21 9.39 -16.32
CA PHE A 629 10.06 10.09 -15.77
C PHE A 629 9.89 11.53 -16.29
N GLU A 630 10.82 12.03 -17.11
CA GLU A 630 10.91 13.45 -17.47
C GLU A 630 9.68 13.94 -18.24
N ASP A 631 9.34 13.30 -19.35
CA ASP A 631 8.24 13.74 -20.21
C ASP A 631 6.87 13.51 -19.56
N TRP A 632 6.73 12.45 -18.77
CA TRP A 632 5.53 12.21 -17.97
C TRP A 632 5.33 13.30 -16.92
N TYR A 633 6.41 13.71 -16.23
CA TYR A 633 6.37 14.81 -15.27
C TYR A 633 5.97 16.13 -15.93
N LYS A 634 6.55 16.47 -17.09
CA LYS A 634 6.18 17.67 -17.84
C LYS A 634 4.69 17.68 -18.20
N GLN A 635 4.17 16.55 -18.67
CA GLN A 635 2.75 16.43 -18.98
C GLN A 635 1.86 16.60 -17.74
N GLU A 636 2.22 16.01 -16.59
CA GLU A 636 1.45 16.19 -15.35
C GLU A 636 1.50 17.63 -14.84
N LYS A 637 2.62 18.33 -15.01
CA LYS A 637 2.77 19.74 -14.63
C LYS A 637 1.96 20.69 -15.53
N ASP A 638 1.88 20.37 -16.81
CA ASP A 638 1.17 21.19 -17.80
C ASP A 638 -0.36 20.98 -17.76
N GLN A 639 -0.85 19.96 -17.04
CA GLN A 639 -2.27 19.84 -16.72
C GLN A 639 -2.63 20.95 -15.71
N PRO A 640 -3.70 21.73 -15.96
CA PRO A 640 -4.21 22.64 -14.94
C PRO A 640 -4.50 21.81 -13.68
N ASP A 641 -4.06 22.31 -12.53
CA ASP A 641 -4.24 21.66 -11.25
C ASP A 641 -5.74 21.49 -11.02
N ASP A 642 -6.28 20.29 -11.26
CA ASP A 642 -7.67 19.94 -10.92
C ASP A 642 -7.89 20.02 -9.39
N ASN A 643 -6.88 20.39 -8.59
CA ASN A 643 -7.01 20.75 -7.17
C ASN A 643 -7.47 22.19 -6.92
N ASP A 644 -7.91 22.93 -7.95
CA ASP A 644 -8.79 24.10 -7.74
C ASP A 644 -10.24 23.64 -7.41
N TYR A 645 -10.36 22.58 -6.59
CA TYR A 645 -11.62 22.17 -5.99
C TYR A 645 -12.01 23.20 -4.92
N ASP A 646 -12.90 24.09 -5.31
CA ASP A 646 -13.97 24.65 -4.49
C ASP A 646 -13.55 25.40 -3.21
N GLU A 647 -12.95 26.58 -3.38
CA GLU A 647 -13.01 27.64 -2.35
C GLU A 647 -14.43 28.27 -2.29
N GLU A 648 -15.37 27.87 -3.16
CA GLU A 648 -16.74 28.39 -3.26
C GLU A 648 -17.83 27.52 -2.59
N TYR A 649 -17.47 26.44 -1.87
CA TYR A 649 -18.40 25.67 -1.01
C TYR A 649 -18.06 25.74 0.50
N LEU A 650 -17.27 26.75 0.91
CA LEU A 650 -17.07 27.09 2.33
C LEU A 650 -17.88 28.33 2.77
N THR A 651 -18.98 28.62 2.08
CA THR A 651 -19.97 29.59 2.55
C THR A 651 -21.35 28.93 2.60
N ASP A 652 -21.96 29.05 3.77
CA ASP A 652 -23.30 28.57 4.17
C ASP A 652 -23.37 27.11 4.62
N ASP A 653 -22.83 26.84 5.82
CA ASP A 653 -23.54 26.16 6.93
C ASP A 653 -22.62 25.90 8.16
N GLU A 654 -21.70 26.83 8.49
CA GLU A 654 -21.14 26.89 9.85
C GLU A 654 -22.10 27.66 10.77
N GLU A 655 -23.19 27.01 11.18
CA GLU A 655 -23.81 27.38 12.46
C GLU A 655 -22.88 26.90 13.58
N VAL A 656 -22.11 27.85 14.10
CA VAL A 656 -21.32 27.76 15.33
C VAL A 656 -22.24 27.36 16.48
N TYR A 657 -22.25 26.08 16.83
CA TYR A 657 -22.67 25.64 18.16
C TYR A 657 -21.46 25.70 19.09
N ASN A 658 -21.38 26.79 19.86
CA ASN A 658 -20.55 26.85 21.07
C ASN A 658 -21.10 25.84 22.09
N ASP A 659 -20.40 24.74 22.31
CA ASP A 659 -20.61 23.88 23.48
C ASP A 659 -19.36 23.91 24.37
N ASP A 660 -19.27 24.95 25.20
CA ASP A 660 -18.24 25.14 26.22
C ASP A 660 -18.43 24.21 27.45
N ASN A 661 -19.02 23.01 27.30
CA ASN A 661 -19.36 22.15 28.44
C ASN A 661 -18.78 20.73 28.44
N GLU A 662 -17.80 20.39 27.58
CA GLU A 662 -17.23 19.03 27.55
C GLU A 662 -15.70 18.96 27.77
N LEU A 663 -15.13 19.87 28.59
CA LEU A 663 -13.73 19.78 29.06
C LEU A 663 -13.56 19.71 30.58
N VAL A 664 -14.59 19.28 31.33
CA VAL A 664 -14.47 19.03 32.79
C VAL A 664 -15.07 17.68 33.18
N GLU A 665 -14.62 16.56 32.61
CA GLU A 665 -14.86 15.24 33.25
C GLU A 665 -13.84 14.13 32.94
N TYR A 666 -12.54 14.46 32.79
CA TYR A 666 -11.47 13.44 32.88
C TYR A 666 -10.28 13.92 33.70
N ALA A 667 -10.57 14.39 34.91
CA ALA A 667 -9.56 14.48 35.97
C ALA A 667 -10.23 14.33 37.33
N THR A 668 -10.88 13.20 37.60
CA THR A 668 -11.07 12.68 38.97
C THR A 668 -11.81 11.34 38.92
N ARG A 669 -11.09 10.23 39.15
CA ARG A 669 -11.48 9.23 40.15
C ARG A 669 -10.31 8.28 40.44
N PRO A 670 -10.19 7.82 41.71
CA PRO A 670 -8.92 7.59 42.36
C PRO A 670 -8.50 6.11 42.39
N PRO A 671 -7.21 5.82 42.67
CA PRO A 671 -6.74 4.48 42.95
C PRO A 671 -7.32 3.98 44.28
N THR A 672 -7.84 2.76 44.29
CA THR A 672 -8.36 2.11 45.50
C THR A 672 -7.20 1.54 46.33
N ALA A 673 -7.09 2.08 47.56
CA ALA A 673 -6.65 1.49 48.83
C ALA A 673 -5.40 0.59 48.92
N VAL A 674 -4.39 1.10 49.64
CA VAL A 674 -3.73 0.34 50.73
C VAL A 674 -3.71 1.24 51.97
N GLU A 675 -4.09 0.65 53.09
CA GLU A 675 -4.32 1.22 54.42
C GLU A 675 -3.05 1.80 55.08
N ALA A 676 -3.18 2.90 55.84
CA ALA A 676 -2.81 3.00 57.27
C ALA A 676 -2.77 4.45 57.78
N ASP A 677 -3.53 4.68 58.86
CA ASP A 677 -3.32 5.59 60.00
C ASP A 677 -2.99 7.09 59.84
N GLY A 678 -3.79 7.90 60.57
CA GLY A 678 -3.21 8.82 61.56
C GLY A 678 -3.50 10.31 61.42
N ASP A 679 -4.59 10.75 62.05
CA ASP A 679 -4.63 11.91 62.97
C ASP A 679 -4.50 13.37 62.44
N SER A 680 -5.67 14.01 62.38
CA SER A 680 -6.07 15.22 63.15
C SER A 680 -5.60 16.66 62.84
N VAL A 681 -6.60 17.55 62.94
CA VAL A 681 -6.58 18.96 63.43
C VAL A 681 -6.16 20.05 62.43
N VAL A 682 -6.73 21.26 62.30
CA VAL A 682 -7.99 22.00 62.58
C VAL A 682 -7.72 23.45 62.09
N GLU A 683 -8.78 24.20 61.75
CA GLU A 683 -8.91 25.68 61.71
C GLU A 683 -8.38 26.52 60.51
N GLU A 684 -9.31 26.92 59.63
CA GLU A 684 -10.00 28.25 59.55
C GLU A 684 -9.25 29.61 59.75
N PRO A 685 -9.81 30.76 59.27
CA PRO A 685 -9.15 31.68 58.32
C PRO A 685 -9.10 33.15 58.82
N LEU A 686 -8.78 34.13 57.93
CA LEU A 686 -9.24 35.55 57.84
C LEU A 686 -8.25 36.36 56.93
N VAL A 687 -8.62 36.92 55.76
CA VAL A 687 -9.40 38.15 55.40
C VAL A 687 -8.58 39.46 55.29
N GLY A 688 -8.80 40.17 54.17
CA GLY A 688 -8.60 41.63 53.94
C GLY A 688 -7.86 41.94 52.61
N ASP A 689 -8.28 42.82 51.69
CA ASP A 689 -9.31 43.87 51.74
C ASP A 689 -9.55 44.50 50.32
N ASN A 690 -10.80 44.96 50.08
CA ASN A 690 -11.31 46.12 49.30
C ASN A 690 -10.98 46.43 47.81
N GLN A 691 -11.90 46.08 46.89
CA GLN A 691 -13.00 46.90 46.30
C GLN A 691 -12.78 48.36 45.78
N LEU A 692 -13.17 48.61 44.51
CA LEU A 692 -14.17 49.59 43.97
C LEU A 692 -13.74 50.21 42.58
N VAL A 693 -14.41 50.00 41.42
CA VAL A 693 -15.80 50.40 40.95
C VAL A 693 -15.78 51.82 40.32
N GLN A 694 -16.37 52.20 39.16
CA GLN A 694 -17.46 51.71 38.28
C GLN A 694 -17.57 52.54 36.95
N GLU A 695 -18.09 51.91 35.87
CA GLU A 695 -19.20 52.30 34.93
C GLU A 695 -19.32 53.74 34.32
N VAL A 696 -19.93 54.08 33.16
CA VAL A 696 -20.84 53.46 32.14
C VAL A 696 -21.04 54.43 30.92
N GLN A 697 -21.33 53.88 29.71
CA GLN A 697 -22.12 54.33 28.51
C GLN A 697 -22.11 55.80 27.99
N GLY A 698 -22.33 56.15 26.71
CA GLY A 698 -22.74 55.46 25.47
C GLY A 698 -23.09 56.47 24.34
N GLU A 699 -23.51 55.94 23.17
CA GLU A 699 -24.25 56.56 22.02
C GLU A 699 -23.48 57.57 21.10
N ASP A 700 -23.60 57.68 19.76
CA ASP A 700 -24.49 57.12 18.71
C ASP A 700 -24.02 57.57 17.28
N ASN A 701 -24.51 56.89 16.24
CA ASN A 701 -24.86 57.33 14.85
C ASN A 701 -23.83 57.47 13.67
N ASP A 702 -23.99 56.55 12.71
CA ASP A 702 -24.59 56.70 11.34
C ASP A 702 -23.82 57.18 10.08
N ASP A 703 -24.08 56.41 9.00
CA ASP A 703 -24.11 56.65 7.54
C ASP A 703 -22.91 57.09 6.65
N GLY A 704 -22.77 56.40 5.51
CA GLY A 704 -22.83 57.08 4.19
C GLY A 704 -21.64 57.03 3.21
N CYS A 705 -21.72 56.08 2.28
CA CYS A 705 -21.30 55.98 0.87
C CYS A 705 -20.77 57.19 0.03
N GLU A 706 -20.12 56.81 -1.10
CA GLU A 706 -20.16 57.37 -2.48
C GLU A 706 -18.97 58.18 -3.10
N GLU A 707 -18.52 57.63 -4.24
CA GLU A 707 -18.28 58.23 -5.59
C GLU A 707 -17.09 59.13 -5.99
N GLY A 708 -16.62 58.88 -7.23
CA GLY A 708 -16.14 59.89 -8.21
C GLY A 708 -14.63 59.84 -8.53
N ALA A 709 -14.18 59.19 -9.61
CA ALA A 709 -14.14 59.62 -11.02
C ALA A 709 -13.05 60.66 -11.39
N GLU A 710 -12.18 60.23 -12.33
CA GLU A 710 -11.51 60.97 -13.42
C GLU A 710 -10.61 62.19 -13.12
N ASN A 711 -9.33 62.14 -13.52
CA ASN A 711 -8.85 62.90 -14.68
C ASN A 711 -7.37 62.66 -15.06
N GLU A 712 -7.15 62.75 -16.37
CA GLU A 712 -5.90 62.76 -17.14
C GLU A 712 -4.89 63.84 -16.70
N TYR A 713 -3.59 63.64 -16.99
CA TYR A 713 -2.69 64.55 -17.74
C TYR A 713 -1.24 64.03 -17.68
N GLN A 714 -0.71 63.58 -18.82
CA GLN A 714 0.73 63.66 -19.18
C GLN A 714 0.99 65.08 -19.77
N PRO A 715 2.22 65.59 -20.07
CA PRO A 715 3.54 64.92 -20.18
C PRO A 715 4.80 65.76 -19.76
N GLU A 716 5.99 65.16 -19.98
CA GLU A 716 7.35 65.77 -20.14
C GLU A 716 8.08 66.34 -18.88
N ASN A 717 9.39 66.19 -18.65
CA ASN A 717 10.51 65.50 -19.31
C ASN A 717 11.72 65.46 -18.33
N ASN A 718 12.50 64.37 -18.44
CA ASN A 718 13.93 64.21 -18.15
C ASN A 718 14.54 64.21 -16.72
N GLU A 719 15.11 63.03 -16.41
CA GLU A 719 16.43 62.77 -15.81
C GLU A 719 16.75 63.37 -14.42
N ASN A 720 16.64 62.54 -13.37
CA ASN A 720 17.80 62.13 -12.57
C ASN A 720 17.46 60.99 -11.58
N SER A 721 18.39 60.05 -11.53
CA SER A 721 18.48 58.88 -10.66
C SER A 721 18.52 59.20 -9.17
N VAL A 722 18.01 58.26 -8.34
CA VAL A 722 18.54 57.73 -7.05
C VAL A 722 17.40 57.45 -6.05
N ASP A 723 17.53 56.32 -5.35
CA ASP A 723 16.78 55.81 -4.17
C ASP A 723 15.47 55.04 -4.39
N ASP A 724 15.62 53.72 -4.63
CA ASP A 724 14.59 52.71 -4.34
C ASP A 724 15.20 51.38 -3.83
N GLN A 725 16.32 51.46 -3.08
CA GLN A 725 17.01 50.29 -2.51
C GLN A 725 16.88 50.16 -0.98
N ASP A 726 16.18 51.09 -0.30
CA ASP A 726 16.19 51.16 1.17
C ASP A 726 14.92 50.61 1.85
N ALA A 727 13.82 50.41 1.10
CA ALA A 727 12.59 49.84 1.68
C ALA A 727 12.62 48.30 1.78
N GLY A 728 13.38 47.62 0.92
CA GLY A 728 13.46 46.14 0.88
C GLY A 728 14.42 45.52 1.91
N LYS A 729 15.40 46.28 2.40
CA LYS A 729 16.37 45.80 3.41
C LYS A 729 15.78 45.80 4.83
N ASN A 730 15.04 46.84 5.19
CA ASN A 730 14.44 46.95 6.52
C ASN A 730 13.40 45.84 6.80
N ALA A 731 12.61 45.43 5.79
CA ALA A 731 11.63 44.35 5.94
C ALA A 731 12.26 42.94 6.02
N ALA A 732 13.48 42.76 5.52
CA ALA A 732 14.23 41.50 5.62
C ALA A 732 14.92 41.39 6.99
N GLU A 733 15.51 42.47 7.48
CA GLU A 733 16.15 42.53 8.80
C GLU A 733 15.14 42.39 9.94
N ASP A 734 13.92 42.93 9.80
CA ASP A 734 12.87 42.76 10.82
C ASP A 734 12.35 41.32 10.89
N ARG A 735 12.27 40.60 9.77
CA ARG A 735 11.90 39.16 9.76
C ARG A 735 12.99 38.28 10.37
N GLU A 736 14.26 38.61 10.12
CA GLU A 736 15.39 37.86 10.68
C GLU A 736 15.42 38.04 12.21
N ARG A 737 15.18 39.26 12.70
CA ARG A 737 15.08 39.55 14.14
C ARG A 737 13.89 38.84 14.81
N GLU A 738 12.74 38.76 14.13
CA GLU A 738 11.57 38.02 14.64
C GLU A 738 11.82 36.50 14.71
N VAL A 739 12.58 35.94 13.76
CA VAL A 739 12.96 34.51 13.77
C VAL A 739 13.93 34.22 14.91
N ASP A 740 14.90 35.09 15.16
CA ASP A 740 15.85 34.95 16.27
C ASP A 740 15.15 35.02 17.64
N GLU A 741 14.19 35.94 17.82
CA GLU A 741 13.38 36.02 19.05
C GLU A 741 12.48 34.79 19.26
N ARG A 742 12.07 34.09 18.19
CA ARG A 742 11.32 32.82 18.30
C ARG A 742 12.25 31.67 18.65
N LEU A 743 13.46 31.63 18.10
CA LEU A 743 14.47 30.63 18.44
C LEU A 743 14.91 30.74 19.90
N GLU A 744 15.11 31.96 20.40
CA GLU A 744 15.54 32.18 21.79
C GLU A 744 14.42 31.79 22.79
N ARG A 745 13.15 32.02 22.45
CA ARG A 745 12.00 31.53 23.21
C ARG A 745 11.91 30.00 23.22
N LEU A 746 12.16 29.35 22.09
CA LEU A 746 12.17 27.89 22.00
C LEU A 746 13.32 27.28 22.80
N GLU A 747 14.52 27.84 22.74
CA GLU A 747 15.65 27.38 23.55
C GLU A 747 15.39 27.51 25.05
N THR A 748 14.71 28.59 25.47
CA THR A 748 14.33 28.80 26.86
C THR A 748 13.30 27.76 27.31
N GLY A 749 12.25 27.52 26.52
CA GLY A 749 11.27 26.47 26.80
C GLY A 749 11.89 25.06 26.85
N MET A 750 12.88 24.79 26.01
CA MET A 750 13.59 23.51 25.98
C MET A 750 14.49 23.32 27.22
N LYS A 751 15.08 24.39 27.76
CA LYS A 751 15.81 24.37 29.04
C LYS A 751 14.87 24.12 30.21
N GLU A 752 13.71 24.78 30.25
CA GLU A 752 12.69 24.56 31.29
C GLU A 752 12.18 23.11 31.27
N LEU A 753 11.91 22.56 30.08
CA LEU A 753 11.47 21.17 29.92
C LEU A 753 12.53 20.16 30.38
N LYS A 754 13.81 20.44 30.06
CA LYS A 754 14.95 19.63 30.54
C LYS A 754 15.07 19.69 32.07
N GLU A 755 14.86 20.84 32.67
CA GLU A 755 14.90 20.99 34.13
C GLU A 755 13.73 20.27 34.80
N LEU A 756 12.55 20.30 34.18
CA LEU A 756 11.37 19.55 34.61
C LEU A 756 11.60 18.04 34.54
N MET A 757 12.21 17.55 33.45
CA MET A 757 12.57 16.14 33.31
C MET A 757 13.62 15.71 34.35
N LEU A 758 14.60 16.55 34.66
CA LEU A 758 15.59 16.28 35.71
C LEU A 758 14.93 16.20 37.09
N ARG A 759 13.99 17.10 37.41
CA ARG A 759 13.24 17.04 38.68
C ARG A 759 12.30 15.84 38.78
N ILE A 760 11.79 15.34 37.66
CA ILE A 760 10.98 14.11 37.61
C ILE A 760 11.88 12.89 37.85
N LEU A 761 13.07 12.86 37.26
CA LEU A 761 14.04 11.78 37.46
C LEU A 761 14.56 11.74 38.91
N GLU A 762 14.80 12.88 39.54
CA GLU A 762 15.19 12.97 40.96
C GLU A 762 14.08 12.54 41.94
N ARG A 763 12.82 12.49 41.50
CA ARG A 763 11.69 11.96 42.29
C ARG A 763 11.42 10.47 42.08
N LEU A 764 12.11 9.86 41.11
CA LEU A 764 11.99 8.43 40.78
C LEU A 764 13.17 7.59 41.32
N GLU A 765 14.20 8.22 41.88
CA GLU A 765 15.17 7.64 42.82
C GLU A 765 14.69 7.80 44.27
#